data_AF-A0A9P1FZL1-F1
#
_entry.id   AF-A0A9P1FZL1-F1
#
_cell.length_a   1.000
_cell.length_b   1.000
_cell.length_c   1.000
_cell.angle_alpha   90.00
_cell.angle_beta   90.00
_cell.angle_gamma   90.00
#
_symmetry.space_group_name_H-M   'P 1'
#
loop_
_entity.id
_entity.type
_entity.pdbx_description
1 polymer ?
#
loop_
_entity_poly.entity_id
_entity_poly.type
_entity_poly.pdbx_seq_one_letter_code
_entity_poly.pdbx_strand_id
1 'polypeptide(L)'
;MASVEAEPQVTYRCSLCNLTYAVDAGRLHGQKFQCTPCASADRLIRRGLGSKDELQSLSSQEQEQFFQKLHKEKEDMKESRIQWRTVRAALLTSLCTRQMTENSASVDAKFLPLDVWVQQGWPEKTVRNCPKEYNEQYQCDTYQVPIKSMTWKQTYQACEERILRQEREATAKRTAKGRGSAAAEPELALDLPAAEPRQNGTASAAAAEKKAAKAEAVQEKKNITSNQKVQLLAAKAVAPLSLDLQAVTKLRARVPEDLPEAVQAIYDQTVEKLQRWLHGAKGLLKDWEEEAAQEGKHALTPPAFDMADVKCLHKTVGEVMANLRTLLPVPKAKAKAGSKRKQAEVGEAAAVEGAAAPPGGRLRADDSLLEQYRSVRQIGSLTAAECRQVVQLVREDDRGGRTSVRPRTKHPIAFPLLRELPLRDADTGCVVTAWSMSLPGLVQAKIDACPLYRLLMQRALQRNGNHLTLIFYQDEVSGGNILSPNHSRKSNLTYVMWLEFEVMFVEDLWLTMGVMRSRQIGQVEGGMAALTRAMLLQIRSETENGFVVDLGSSGEPVLCFIDSVILLMDHEAIRACTGTKGASGLKCCIKCLNCLSVNKADAVHDHYDITCTAIEKFWPASNGSVRAAADRLREEERKGKKQELEKLLGWNAAGLLAGPLMAPALDSWVSVETVHFDTMHAYFSNGIIGQELGCWWGHVQEHAGVTLAQLATYAAMWSRCPNSPAAKQVAPQFFFDEKLWRDDGDFRGECAATALVLLLCVGFSEEMLAEYEAMQAAVRSLTALYGVISVLADAKRNPSAASTLLAKQQRHMKCFAEAYTDTCMRPKFHYALHTTAQIAKFGRHVDCFPCERKNKAYKARAASNWSNSPAFSKGVLLDLVTQDLNNALPMEKMFLRLLGSQAPSPVPAPSHVTDWLEVEYKCVTYSRKQVVRLADGSTYCIQFFRWQGNKVDMHLQQLVPTNASRKPAAVTTWKYVTDAPVVANAQCLDKSVSPQYFRSHDDGTVCMLW
;
A
#
# COMPACT_ATOMS: atom_id res chain seq x y z
N MET A 1 5.16 84.07 -17.36
CA MET A 1 3.92 83.28 -17.53
C MET A 1 3.74 82.42 -16.30
N ALA A 2 2.52 82.38 -15.79
CA ALA A 2 2.11 82.02 -14.43
C ALA A 2 2.74 80.75 -13.85
N SER A 3 3.29 80.88 -12.64
CA SER A 3 3.39 79.83 -11.64
C SER A 3 1.97 79.39 -11.26
N VAL A 4 1.53 78.25 -11.79
CA VAL A 4 0.31 77.59 -11.34
C VAL A 4 0.64 76.98 -9.97
N GLU A 5 0.24 77.67 -8.90
CA GLU A 5 0.12 77.08 -7.57
C GLU A 5 -0.89 75.93 -7.67
N ALA A 6 -0.40 74.69 -7.51
CA ALA A 6 -1.29 73.54 -7.42
C ALA A 6 -2.01 73.59 -6.06
N GLU A 7 -3.33 73.72 -6.09
CA GLU A 7 -4.21 73.66 -4.93
C GLU A 7 -3.95 72.38 -4.09
N PRO A 8 -4.06 72.44 -2.75
CA PRO A 8 -3.84 71.28 -1.89
C PRO A 8 -4.86 70.18 -2.20
N GLN A 9 -4.39 69.10 -2.83
CA GLN A 9 -5.23 67.93 -3.13
C GLN A 9 -5.81 67.37 -1.83
N VAL A 10 -7.14 67.32 -1.72
CA VAL A 10 -7.83 66.76 -0.55
C VAL A 10 -7.55 65.27 -0.48
N THR A 11 -6.76 64.85 0.51
CA THR A 11 -6.42 63.44 0.71
C THR A 11 -7.25 62.81 1.83
N TYR A 12 -7.70 61.56 1.64
CA TYR A 12 -8.48 60.80 2.62
C TYR A 12 -7.69 59.60 3.14
N ARG A 13 -7.84 59.28 4.43
CA ARG A 13 -7.28 58.06 5.04
C ARG A 13 -8.21 56.87 4.83
N CYS A 14 -7.65 55.77 4.32
CA CYS A 14 -8.41 54.54 4.12
C CYS A 14 -8.72 53.84 5.45
N SER A 15 -9.98 53.49 5.68
CA SER A 15 -10.43 52.82 6.91
C SER A 15 -9.98 51.36 7.07
N LEU A 16 -9.21 50.80 6.13
CA LEU A 16 -8.77 49.39 6.13
C LEU A 16 -7.25 49.25 6.18
N CYS A 17 -6.50 50.03 5.41
CA CYS A 17 -5.02 50.02 5.45
C CYS A 17 -4.41 51.24 6.17
N ASN A 18 -5.23 52.21 6.56
CA ASN A 18 -4.82 53.44 7.26
C ASN A 18 -3.81 54.33 6.51
N LEU A 19 -3.60 54.08 5.22
CA LEU A 19 -2.78 54.92 4.32
C LEU A 19 -3.62 56.05 3.72
N THR A 20 -2.93 57.13 3.31
CA THR A 20 -3.53 58.35 2.79
C THR A 20 -3.54 58.33 1.26
N TYR A 21 -4.68 58.60 0.64
CA TYR A 21 -4.86 58.55 -0.82
C TYR A 21 -5.60 59.79 -1.33
N ALA A 22 -5.38 60.13 -2.61
CA ALA A 22 -6.22 61.08 -3.34
C ALA A 22 -7.65 60.53 -3.50
N VAL A 23 -8.63 61.43 -3.69
CA VAL A 23 -10.07 61.12 -3.75
C VAL A 23 -10.41 60.10 -4.84
N ASP A 24 -9.73 60.18 -5.98
CA ASP A 24 -9.92 59.35 -7.17
C ASP A 24 -9.44 57.90 -7.00
N ALA A 25 -8.55 57.64 -6.04
CA ALA A 25 -7.99 56.31 -5.78
C ALA A 25 -8.90 55.38 -4.95
N GLY A 26 -10.09 55.84 -4.53
CA GLY A 26 -11.00 55.08 -3.68
C GLY A 26 -12.47 55.46 -3.80
N ARG A 27 -13.29 54.95 -2.87
CA ARG A 27 -14.70 55.34 -2.72
C ARG A 27 -14.96 55.76 -1.28
N LEU A 28 -15.61 56.92 -1.13
CA LEU A 28 -16.16 57.38 0.13
C LEU A 28 -17.58 56.83 0.29
N HIS A 29 -17.86 56.13 1.39
CA HIS A 29 -19.20 55.64 1.72
C HIS A 29 -19.57 56.10 3.13
N GLY A 30 -20.43 57.12 3.24
CA GLY A 30 -20.66 57.83 4.50
C GLY A 30 -19.39 58.55 4.97
N GLN A 31 -19.03 58.42 6.24
CA GLN A 31 -17.79 59.00 6.80
C GLN A 31 -16.52 58.12 6.61
N LYS A 32 -16.63 56.97 5.92
CA LYS A 32 -15.50 56.03 5.77
C LYS A 32 -15.02 55.98 4.33
N PHE A 33 -13.74 56.29 4.12
CA PHE A 33 -13.07 56.17 2.82
C PHE A 33 -12.39 54.81 2.69
N GLN A 34 -12.58 54.13 1.56
CA GLN A 34 -11.89 52.87 1.24
C GLN A 34 -11.16 52.97 -0.09
N CYS A 35 -9.85 52.72 -0.09
CA CYS A 35 -9.09 52.68 -1.34
C CYS A 35 -9.49 51.48 -2.20
N THR A 36 -9.36 51.62 -3.52
CA THR A 36 -9.81 50.63 -4.49
C THR A 36 -9.21 49.23 -4.29
N PRO A 37 -7.90 49.08 -3.95
CA PRO A 37 -7.32 47.76 -3.70
C PRO A 37 -7.87 47.09 -2.44
N CYS A 38 -7.97 47.80 -1.31
CA CYS A 38 -8.56 47.28 -0.08
C CYS A 38 -10.03 46.88 -0.25
N ALA A 39 -10.83 47.72 -0.93
CA ALA A 39 -12.23 47.42 -1.23
C ALA A 39 -12.39 46.20 -2.17
N SER A 40 -11.40 45.92 -3.01
CA SER A 40 -11.39 44.75 -3.90
C SER A 40 -11.00 43.48 -3.13
N ALA A 41 -9.97 43.54 -2.28
CA ALA A 41 -9.57 42.44 -1.41
C ALA A 41 -10.70 42.07 -0.42
N ASP A 42 -11.36 43.07 0.20
CA ASP A 42 -12.47 42.83 1.13
C ASP A 42 -13.65 42.08 0.46
N ARG A 43 -13.97 42.43 -0.79
CA ARG A 43 -15.00 41.75 -1.58
C ARG A 43 -14.60 40.33 -1.93
N LEU A 44 -13.32 40.08 -2.22
CA LEU A 44 -12.80 38.74 -2.49
C LEU A 44 -12.88 37.84 -1.25
N ILE A 45 -12.55 38.36 -0.06
CA ILE A 45 -12.68 37.62 1.22
C ILE A 45 -14.13 37.21 1.46
N ARG A 46 -15.08 38.16 1.38
CA ARG A 46 -16.51 37.85 1.55
C ARG A 46 -17.00 36.82 0.53
N ARG A 47 -16.52 36.90 -0.72
CA ARG A 47 -16.92 35.98 -1.79
C ARG A 47 -16.29 34.59 -1.64
N GLY A 48 -15.06 34.52 -1.12
CA GLY A 48 -14.30 33.29 -0.92
C GLY A 48 -14.74 32.51 0.30
N LEU A 49 -14.87 33.17 1.45
CA LEU A 49 -15.16 32.53 2.75
C LEU A 49 -16.62 32.61 3.17
N GLY A 50 -17.43 33.45 2.53
CA GLY A 50 -18.85 33.64 2.85
C GLY A 50 -19.12 34.51 4.09
N SER A 51 -18.16 34.67 4.99
CA SER A 51 -18.21 35.61 6.12
C SER A 51 -16.88 36.37 6.27
N LYS A 52 -16.80 37.27 7.27
CA LYS A 52 -15.58 38.02 7.62
C LYS A 52 -14.93 37.53 8.91
N ASP A 53 -15.42 36.45 9.48
CA ASP A 53 -15.13 36.09 10.88
C ASP A 53 -13.62 35.86 11.10
N GLU A 54 -12.93 35.27 10.13
CA GLU A 54 -11.47 35.09 10.18
C GLU A 54 -10.72 36.44 10.15
N LEU A 55 -11.15 37.40 9.32
CA LEU A 55 -10.51 38.72 9.27
C LEU A 55 -10.84 39.54 10.53
N GLN A 56 -12.06 39.40 11.07
CA GLN A 56 -12.48 40.07 12.30
C GLN A 56 -11.86 39.48 13.55
N SER A 57 -11.38 38.22 13.48
CA SER A 57 -10.61 37.65 14.57
C SER A 57 -9.35 38.48 14.81
N LEU A 58 -8.65 38.93 13.75
CA LEU A 58 -7.47 39.80 13.79
C LEU A 58 -7.75 41.13 14.50
N SER A 59 -6.81 41.61 15.31
CA SER A 59 -6.89 42.94 15.92
C SER A 59 -6.89 44.05 14.87
N SER A 60 -7.33 45.26 15.22
CA SER A 60 -7.40 46.39 14.27
C SER A 60 -6.04 46.69 13.62
N GLN A 61 -4.95 46.60 14.39
CA GLN A 61 -3.58 46.82 13.88
C GLN A 61 -3.12 45.70 12.94
N GLU A 62 -3.47 44.43 13.22
CA GLU A 62 -3.16 43.29 12.36
C GLU A 62 -3.95 43.32 11.05
N GLN A 63 -5.21 43.80 11.09
CA GLN A 63 -6.02 44.02 9.88
C GLN A 63 -5.39 45.09 8.99
N GLU A 64 -4.92 46.20 9.57
CA GLU A 64 -4.21 47.25 8.83
C GLU A 64 -2.95 46.71 8.14
N GLN A 65 -2.12 45.96 8.87
CA GLN A 65 -0.91 45.34 8.34
C GLN A 65 -1.20 44.33 7.22
N PHE A 66 -2.25 43.53 7.36
CA PHE A 66 -2.69 42.58 6.33
C PHE A 66 -3.01 43.30 5.01
N PHE A 67 -3.78 44.39 5.06
CA PHE A 67 -4.13 45.13 3.85
C PHE A 67 -2.92 45.89 3.27
N GLN A 68 -2.03 46.45 4.11
CA GLN A 68 -0.79 47.06 3.64
C GLN A 68 0.13 46.06 2.93
N LYS A 69 0.23 44.83 3.45
CA LYS A 69 1.01 43.75 2.81
C LYS A 69 0.46 43.40 1.43
N LEU A 70 -0.86 43.31 1.29
CA LEU A 70 -1.50 43.08 -0.02
C LEU A 70 -1.27 44.21 -1.02
N HIS A 71 -1.13 45.45 -0.55
CA HIS A 71 -0.74 46.58 -1.40
C HIS A 71 0.68 46.40 -1.94
N LYS A 72 1.64 46.05 -1.07
CA LYS A 72 3.02 45.80 -1.48
C LYS A 72 3.15 44.63 -2.45
N GLU A 73 2.49 43.52 -2.17
CA GLU A 73 2.47 42.35 -3.07
C GLU A 73 1.84 42.66 -4.43
N LYS A 74 0.87 43.59 -4.48
CA LYS A 74 0.28 44.06 -5.74
C LYS A 74 1.27 44.90 -6.55
N GLU A 75 2.04 45.77 -5.89
CA GLU A 75 3.07 46.60 -6.54
C GLU A 75 4.22 45.74 -7.10
N ASP A 76 4.66 44.72 -6.35
CA ASP A 76 5.74 43.82 -6.74
C ASP A 76 5.38 42.94 -7.96
N MET A 77 4.11 42.52 -8.08
CA MET A 77 3.63 41.62 -9.15
C MET A 77 3.36 42.31 -10.50
N LYS A 78 3.34 43.66 -10.56
CA LYS A 78 2.95 44.47 -11.75
C LYS A 78 1.61 44.08 -12.40
N GLU A 79 0.74 43.31 -11.72
CA GLU A 79 -0.58 42.92 -12.22
C GLU A 79 -1.67 43.96 -11.89
N SER A 80 -2.62 44.16 -12.80
CA SER A 80 -3.70 45.15 -12.61
C SER A 80 -4.72 44.80 -11.51
N ARG A 81 -4.82 43.51 -11.11
CA ARG A 81 -5.84 43.01 -10.16
C ARG A 81 -5.27 41.99 -9.19
N ILE A 82 -5.65 42.10 -7.91
CA ILE A 82 -5.31 41.13 -6.86
C ILE A 82 -6.18 39.88 -7.02
N GLN A 83 -5.57 38.70 -7.12
CA GLN A 83 -6.28 37.42 -7.24
C GLN A 83 -6.62 36.82 -5.87
N TRP A 84 -7.67 36.00 -5.80
CA TRP A 84 -8.07 35.32 -4.55
C TRP A 84 -6.96 34.44 -3.97
N ARG A 85 -6.15 33.79 -4.82
CA ARG A 85 -5.02 32.95 -4.37
C ARG A 85 -4.02 33.75 -3.52
N THR A 86 -3.71 34.97 -3.93
CA THR A 86 -2.82 35.89 -3.21
C THR A 86 -3.45 36.33 -1.88
N VAL A 87 -4.73 36.74 -1.91
CA VAL A 87 -5.47 37.13 -0.69
C VAL A 87 -5.55 35.97 0.31
N ARG A 88 -5.79 34.74 -0.16
CA ARG A 88 -5.84 33.52 0.66
C ARG A 88 -4.48 33.23 1.29
N ALA A 89 -3.39 33.30 0.53
CA ALA A 89 -2.04 33.06 1.05
C ALA A 89 -1.64 34.09 2.12
N ALA A 90 -1.92 35.37 1.87
CA ALA A 90 -1.68 36.43 2.84
C ALA A 90 -2.50 36.23 4.12
N LEU A 91 -3.78 35.84 3.99
CA LEU A 91 -4.68 35.63 5.13
C LEU A 91 -4.25 34.42 5.98
N LEU A 92 -3.87 33.31 5.33
CA LEU A 92 -3.31 32.13 6.02
C LEU A 92 -2.06 32.48 6.81
N THR A 93 -1.18 33.28 6.22
CA THR A 93 0.04 33.74 6.89
C THR A 93 -0.31 34.56 8.12
N SER A 94 -1.20 35.56 8.01
CA SER A 94 -1.59 36.42 9.14
C SER A 94 -2.26 35.65 10.28
N LEU A 95 -3.16 34.71 9.97
CA LEU A 95 -3.84 33.88 10.97
C LEU A 95 -2.87 32.91 11.65
N CYS A 96 -1.96 32.31 10.89
CA CYS A 96 -0.93 31.43 11.42
C CYS A 96 0.02 32.21 12.35
N THR A 97 0.45 33.41 11.95
CA THR A 97 1.26 34.29 12.81
C THR A 97 0.54 34.60 14.11
N ARG A 98 -0.72 35.06 14.05
CA ARG A 98 -1.50 35.43 15.23
C ARG A 98 -1.74 34.23 16.16
N GLN A 99 -2.09 33.07 15.62
CA GLN A 99 -2.29 31.85 16.42
C GLN A 99 -0.98 31.37 17.06
N MET A 100 0.19 31.66 16.48
CA MET A 100 1.47 31.43 17.15
C MET A 100 1.75 32.47 18.23
N THR A 101 1.42 33.75 17.99
CA THR A 101 1.59 34.82 18.96
C THR A 101 0.64 34.68 20.17
N GLU A 102 -0.65 34.39 20.00
CA GLU A 102 -1.59 34.18 21.12
C GLU A 102 -1.21 32.99 22.00
N ASN A 103 -0.68 31.92 21.39
CA ASN A 103 -0.23 30.73 22.12
C ASN A 103 1.11 30.95 22.86
N SER A 104 1.83 32.05 22.60
CA SER A 104 3.06 32.44 23.31
C SER A 104 2.80 32.95 24.73
N ALA A 105 1.59 33.41 25.03
CA ALA A 105 1.22 33.94 26.34
C ALA A 105 1.11 32.86 27.44
N SER A 106 1.18 31.58 27.08
CA SER A 106 1.31 30.48 28.05
C SER A 106 2.40 29.51 27.61
N VAL A 107 3.45 29.37 28.43
CA VAL A 107 4.46 28.29 28.55
C VAL A 107 5.92 28.78 28.53
N ASP A 108 6.68 28.23 29.50
CA ASP A 108 8.07 28.46 29.86
C ASP A 108 9.05 28.51 28.67
N ALA A 109 9.78 29.63 28.52
CA ALA A 109 10.73 29.85 27.42
C ALA A 109 12.15 30.18 27.93
N LYS A 110 13.18 29.59 27.31
CA LYS A 110 14.62 29.82 27.58
C LYS A 110 15.22 30.83 26.58
N PHE A 111 16.13 31.68 27.05
CA PHE A 111 16.91 32.61 26.23
C PHE A 111 18.09 31.89 25.54
N LEU A 112 18.20 32.00 24.20
CA LEU A 112 19.29 31.40 23.40
C LEU A 112 19.84 32.38 22.34
N PRO A 113 21.11 32.26 21.91
CA PRO A 113 21.69 33.13 20.87
C PRO A 113 20.95 33.08 19.53
N LEU A 114 21.03 34.17 18.76
CA LEU A 114 20.36 34.32 17.46
C LEU A 114 20.66 33.16 16.50
N ASP A 115 21.94 32.79 16.39
CA ASP A 115 22.40 31.77 15.45
C ASP A 115 21.80 30.39 15.75
N VAL A 116 21.54 30.11 17.03
CA VAL A 116 20.91 28.86 17.47
C VAL A 116 19.46 28.80 17.00
N TRP A 117 18.74 29.92 17.04
CA TRP A 117 17.37 29.98 16.53
C TRP A 117 17.30 29.88 15.01
N VAL A 118 18.21 30.55 14.31
CA VAL A 118 18.29 30.47 12.85
C VAL A 118 18.62 29.05 12.38
N GLN A 119 19.54 28.36 13.06
CA GLN A 119 19.83 26.93 12.80
C GLN A 119 18.65 26.01 13.11
N GLN A 120 17.80 26.38 14.08
CA GLN A 120 16.54 25.67 14.36
C GLN A 120 15.41 26.00 13.37
N GLY A 121 15.70 26.78 12.32
CA GLY A 121 14.79 27.08 11.22
C GLY A 121 13.90 28.30 11.44
N TRP A 122 14.21 29.14 12.45
CA TRP A 122 13.47 30.37 12.69
C TRP A 122 14.00 31.52 11.82
N PRO A 123 13.13 32.27 11.13
CA PRO A 123 13.56 33.42 10.35
C PRO A 123 14.24 34.47 11.24
N GLU A 124 15.43 34.94 10.86
CA GLU A 124 16.25 35.86 11.65
C GLU A 124 15.47 37.13 12.06
N LYS A 125 14.66 37.67 11.15
CA LYS A 125 13.77 38.82 11.42
C LYS A 125 12.75 38.56 12.51
N THR A 126 12.26 37.33 12.64
CA THR A 126 11.28 36.95 13.66
C THR A 126 11.94 36.85 15.03
N VAL A 127 13.14 36.26 15.10
CA VAL A 127 13.90 36.10 16.35
C VAL A 127 14.33 37.46 16.92
N ARG A 128 14.79 38.38 16.06
CA ARG A 128 15.19 39.73 16.49
C ARG A 128 14.03 40.58 17.05
N ASN A 129 12.79 40.22 16.72
CA ASN A 129 11.59 40.88 17.23
C ASN A 129 11.08 40.26 18.54
N CYS A 130 11.74 39.21 19.06
CA CYS A 130 11.44 38.61 20.36
C CYS A 130 12.21 39.32 21.50
N PRO A 131 11.79 39.16 22.77
CA PRO A 131 12.51 39.71 23.92
C PRO A 131 13.97 39.25 23.92
N LYS A 132 14.91 40.18 24.12
CA LYS A 132 16.35 39.89 24.14
C LYS A 132 17.01 40.31 25.46
N GLU A 133 17.97 39.52 25.90
CA GLU A 133 18.80 39.77 27.08
C GLU A 133 20.26 39.44 26.76
N TYR A 134 21.18 40.31 27.21
CA TYR A 134 22.61 40.09 27.01
C TYR A 134 23.09 39.01 27.98
N ASN A 135 23.64 37.92 27.44
CA ASN A 135 24.09 36.80 28.26
C ASN A 135 25.62 36.79 28.38
N GLU A 136 26.13 37.00 29.59
CA GLU A 136 27.57 37.06 29.87
C GLU A 136 28.32 35.76 29.55
N GLN A 137 27.65 34.61 29.63
CA GLN A 137 28.24 33.29 29.33
C GLN A 137 28.46 33.08 27.82
N TYR A 138 27.59 33.65 26.98
CA TYR A 138 27.69 33.53 25.51
C TYR A 138 28.28 34.78 24.85
N GLN A 139 28.57 35.84 25.62
CA GLN A 139 29.09 37.13 25.14
C GLN A 139 28.24 37.74 23.99
N CYS A 140 26.94 37.46 23.95
CA CYS A 140 26.04 37.93 22.89
C CYS A 140 24.61 38.13 23.39
N ASP A 141 23.83 38.88 22.62
CA ASP A 141 22.38 39.01 22.82
C ASP A 141 21.70 37.66 22.60
N THR A 142 20.99 37.19 23.62
CA THR A 142 20.14 35.99 23.56
C THR A 142 18.68 36.39 23.45
N TYR A 143 17.91 35.61 22.71
CA TYR A 143 16.53 35.92 22.34
C TYR A 143 15.61 34.83 22.91
N GLN A 144 14.50 35.23 23.50
CA GLN A 144 13.48 34.34 24.03
C GLN A 144 12.38 34.13 23.01
N VAL A 145 12.52 33.06 22.21
CA VAL A 145 11.48 32.68 21.24
C VAL A 145 10.48 31.76 21.94
N PRO A 146 9.17 32.11 21.97
CA PRO A 146 8.17 31.28 22.62
C PRO A 146 7.96 29.97 21.84
N ILE A 147 8.39 28.84 22.41
CA ILE A 147 8.20 27.51 21.84
C ILE A 147 6.98 26.85 22.49
N LYS A 148 6.02 26.43 21.68
CA LYS A 148 5.16 25.25 21.96
C LYS A 148 5.28 24.27 20.80
N SER A 149 5.12 22.99 21.09
CA SER A 149 5.36 21.79 20.25
C SER A 149 4.63 21.70 18.89
N MET A 150 3.99 22.78 18.44
CA MET A 150 3.41 22.86 17.11
C MET A 150 4.31 23.66 16.19
N THR A 151 4.86 22.96 15.19
CA THR A 151 5.64 23.59 14.12
C THR A 151 4.75 24.53 13.32
N TRP A 152 5.33 25.60 12.75
CA TRP A 152 4.64 26.50 11.80
C TRP A 152 3.87 25.70 10.73
N LYS A 153 4.46 24.59 10.26
CA LYS A 153 3.86 23.66 9.29
C LYS A 153 2.53 23.07 9.78
N GLN A 154 2.43 22.68 11.04
CA GLN A 154 1.20 22.12 11.62
C GLN A 154 0.13 23.20 11.84
N THR A 155 0.51 24.38 12.33
CA THR A 155 -0.41 25.52 12.50
C THR A 155 -0.93 26.02 11.15
N TYR A 156 -0.05 26.08 10.16
CA TYR A 156 -0.40 26.44 8.79
C TYR A 156 -1.37 25.43 8.19
N GLN A 157 -1.13 24.12 8.35
CA GLN A 157 -2.06 23.08 7.90
C GLN A 157 -3.43 23.19 8.57
N ALA A 158 -3.47 23.45 9.89
CA ALA A 158 -4.73 23.63 10.61
C ALA A 158 -5.51 24.88 10.16
N CYS A 159 -4.82 26.01 9.96
CA CYS A 159 -5.43 27.23 9.42
C CYS A 159 -5.90 27.01 7.97
N GLU A 160 -5.12 26.27 7.18
CA GLU A 160 -5.45 25.95 5.79
C GLU A 160 -6.69 25.07 5.69
N GLU A 161 -6.80 24.02 6.51
CA GLU A 161 -7.99 23.18 6.58
C GLU A 161 -9.23 23.98 6.99
N ARG A 162 -9.10 24.90 7.96
CA ARG A 162 -10.20 25.77 8.40
C ARG A 162 -10.70 26.67 7.27
N ILE A 163 -9.79 27.35 6.56
CA ILE A 163 -10.13 28.20 5.41
C ILE A 163 -10.73 27.38 4.27
N LEU A 164 -10.15 26.22 3.93
CA LEU A 164 -10.67 25.35 2.87
C LEU A 164 -12.08 24.83 3.19
N ARG A 165 -12.38 24.57 4.46
CA ARG A 165 -13.73 24.19 4.90
C ARG A 165 -14.72 25.33 4.67
N GLN A 166 -14.38 26.55 5.09
CA GLN A 166 -15.22 27.73 4.85
C GLN A 166 -15.41 28.03 3.35
N GLU A 167 -14.37 27.86 2.53
CA GLU A 167 -14.49 28.01 1.07
C GLU A 167 -15.47 26.99 0.47
N ARG A 168 -15.42 25.73 0.92
CA ARG A 168 -16.36 24.69 0.48
C ARG A 168 -17.78 25.01 0.91
N GLU A 169 -17.99 25.48 2.14
CA GLU A 169 -19.29 25.88 2.66
C GLU A 169 -19.85 27.12 1.95
N ALA A 170 -19.02 28.15 1.70
CA ALA A 170 -19.41 29.34 0.94
C ALA A 170 -19.74 29.01 -0.51
N THR A 171 -18.99 28.09 -1.11
CA THR A 171 -19.27 27.57 -2.45
C THR A 171 -20.60 26.80 -2.45
N ALA A 172 -20.82 25.91 -1.49
CA ALA A 172 -22.07 25.14 -1.34
C ALA A 172 -23.29 26.03 -1.10
N LYS A 173 -23.20 27.07 -0.26
CA LYS A 173 -24.28 28.05 -0.05
C LYS A 173 -24.61 28.83 -1.33
N ARG A 174 -23.60 29.14 -2.14
CA ARG A 174 -23.80 29.78 -3.46
C ARG A 174 -24.48 28.85 -4.47
N THR A 175 -24.21 27.55 -4.43
CA THR A 175 -24.92 26.56 -5.25
C THR A 175 -26.33 26.29 -4.76
N ALA A 176 -26.57 26.31 -3.43
CA ALA A 176 -27.88 26.06 -2.83
C ALA A 176 -28.88 27.21 -3.05
N LYS A 177 -28.43 28.47 -3.03
CA LYS A 177 -29.29 29.65 -3.29
C LYS A 177 -29.83 29.73 -4.72
N GLY A 178 -29.34 28.89 -5.64
CA GLY A 178 -29.82 28.78 -7.02
C GLY A 178 -30.80 27.62 -7.28
N ARG A 179 -31.21 26.84 -6.25
CA ARG A 179 -32.02 25.62 -6.40
C ARG A 179 -33.25 25.56 -5.47
N GLY A 180 -33.82 26.70 -5.10
CA GLY A 180 -35.00 26.73 -4.22
C GLY A 180 -36.01 27.81 -4.60
N SER A 181 -36.77 27.57 -5.66
CA SER A 181 -38.20 27.95 -5.84
C SER A 181 -38.63 27.74 -7.30
N ALA A 182 -39.27 26.63 -7.64
CA ALA A 182 -40.09 26.52 -8.86
C ALA A 182 -41.00 25.27 -8.82
N ALA A 183 -42.30 25.51 -8.64
CA ALA A 183 -43.45 24.75 -9.16
C ALA A 183 -44.72 25.50 -8.65
N ALA A 184 -45.71 25.96 -9.42
CA ALA A 184 -46.13 25.75 -10.81
C ALA A 184 -46.91 27.00 -11.36
N GLU A 185 -47.08 27.08 -12.69
CA GLU A 185 -47.51 28.15 -13.65
C GLU A 185 -49.05 28.52 -13.67
N PRO A 186 -49.64 29.35 -14.61
CA PRO A 186 -49.13 30.24 -15.70
C PRO A 186 -49.73 31.70 -15.80
N GLU A 187 -49.09 32.52 -16.65
CA GLU A 187 -49.46 33.79 -17.37
C GLU A 187 -50.76 34.61 -17.11
N LEU A 188 -50.64 35.95 -16.85
CA LEU A 188 -50.98 37.09 -17.77
C LEU A 188 -51.04 38.50 -17.09
N ALA A 189 -50.53 39.50 -17.83
CA ALA A 189 -50.88 40.95 -17.95
C ALA A 189 -50.46 42.04 -16.90
N LEU A 190 -49.60 42.95 -17.41
CA LEU A 190 -49.49 44.44 -17.34
C LEU A 190 -50.01 45.26 -16.13
N ASP A 191 -49.20 46.22 -15.64
CA ASP A 191 -49.42 47.68 -15.91
C ASP A 191 -48.24 48.62 -15.54
N LEU A 192 -48.08 49.68 -16.33
CA LEU A 192 -47.14 50.84 -16.19
C LEU A 192 -47.82 51.97 -15.37
N PRO A 193 -47.12 52.97 -14.76
CA PRO A 193 -46.65 54.14 -15.52
C PRO A 193 -45.30 54.76 -15.10
N ALA A 194 -44.82 55.62 -16.00
CA ALA A 194 -43.50 56.23 -16.09
C ALA A 194 -43.18 57.31 -15.04
N ALA A 195 -41.88 57.50 -14.80
CA ALA A 195 -41.27 58.82 -14.56
C ALA A 195 -39.86 58.85 -15.19
N GLU A 196 -39.50 60.02 -15.69
CA GLU A 196 -38.62 60.32 -16.82
C GLU A 196 -37.13 59.92 -16.74
N PRO A 197 -36.47 59.76 -17.91
CA PRO A 197 -35.05 59.45 -18.01
C PRO A 197 -34.17 60.70 -17.89
N ARG A 198 -33.18 60.67 -16.97
CA ARG A 198 -32.00 61.54 -17.14
C ARG A 198 -31.13 60.95 -18.24
N GLN A 199 -31.26 61.53 -19.42
CA GLN A 199 -30.36 61.34 -20.55
C GLN A 199 -28.91 61.64 -20.12
N ASN A 200 -28.01 60.69 -20.35
CA ASN A 200 -26.70 60.98 -20.92
C ASN A 200 -26.02 59.69 -21.40
N GLY A 201 -25.65 59.69 -22.68
CA GLY A 201 -24.60 58.84 -23.23
C GLY A 201 -25.08 57.55 -23.90
N THR A 202 -25.32 57.66 -25.20
CA THR A 202 -25.48 56.60 -26.19
C THR A 202 -24.48 55.44 -26.02
N ALA A 203 -24.93 54.31 -25.47
CA ALA A 203 -24.27 53.03 -25.73
C ALA A 203 -24.68 52.58 -27.13
N SER A 204 -23.74 52.63 -28.08
CA SER A 204 -23.99 52.21 -29.47
C SER A 204 -24.60 50.80 -29.53
N ALA A 205 -25.46 50.54 -30.53
CA ALA A 205 -26.04 49.22 -30.78
C ALA A 205 -24.98 48.09 -30.80
N ALA A 206 -23.77 48.40 -31.27
CA ALA A 206 -22.62 47.49 -31.28
C ALA A 206 -22.16 47.05 -29.87
N ALA A 207 -22.35 47.86 -28.82
CA ALA A 207 -22.00 47.51 -27.45
C ALA A 207 -23.03 46.58 -26.80
N ALA A 208 -24.32 46.73 -27.14
CA ALA A 208 -25.38 45.82 -26.70
C ALA A 208 -25.25 44.45 -27.38
N GLU A 209 -24.99 44.44 -28.69
CA GLU A 209 -24.78 43.24 -29.50
C GLU A 209 -23.53 42.46 -29.06
N LYS A 210 -22.42 43.16 -28.79
CA LYS A 210 -21.19 42.54 -28.24
C LYS A 210 -21.38 41.99 -26.82
N LYS A 211 -22.28 42.57 -26.03
CA LYS A 211 -22.61 42.07 -24.68
C LYS A 211 -23.54 40.85 -24.74
N ALA A 212 -24.47 40.82 -25.69
CA ALA A 212 -25.33 39.66 -25.98
C ALA A 212 -24.50 38.48 -26.51
N ALA A 213 -23.66 38.69 -27.52
CA ALA A 213 -22.77 37.66 -28.07
C ALA A 213 -21.78 37.10 -27.02
N LYS A 214 -21.29 37.96 -26.11
CA LYS A 214 -20.43 37.51 -25.01
C LYS A 214 -21.20 36.73 -23.94
N ALA A 215 -22.48 37.01 -23.72
CA ALA A 215 -23.32 36.26 -22.80
C ALA A 215 -23.68 34.87 -23.37
N GLU A 216 -23.96 34.81 -24.67
CA GLU A 216 -24.24 33.58 -25.42
C GLU A 216 -23.01 32.65 -25.45
N ALA A 217 -21.84 33.17 -25.81
CA ALA A 217 -20.58 32.41 -25.78
C ALA A 217 -20.18 31.93 -24.36
N VAL A 218 -20.58 32.64 -23.31
CA VAL A 218 -20.38 32.19 -21.92
C VAL A 218 -21.37 31.09 -21.55
N GLN A 219 -22.59 31.11 -22.08
CA GLN A 219 -23.59 30.08 -21.87
C GLN A 219 -23.25 28.80 -22.63
N GLU A 220 -22.78 28.90 -23.88
CA GLU A 220 -22.28 27.76 -24.65
C GLU A 220 -21.13 27.04 -23.93
N LYS A 221 -20.13 27.78 -23.42
CA LYS A 221 -19.03 27.18 -22.63
C LYS A 221 -19.51 26.46 -21.36
N LYS A 222 -20.57 26.95 -20.71
CA LYS A 222 -21.19 26.26 -19.56
C LYS A 222 -21.90 24.98 -20.01
N ASN A 223 -22.62 25.03 -21.12
CA ASN A 223 -23.30 23.88 -21.69
C ASN A 223 -22.30 22.80 -22.10
N ILE A 224 -21.19 23.14 -22.77
CA ILE A 224 -20.10 22.19 -23.10
C ILE A 224 -19.61 21.46 -21.85
N THR A 225 -19.27 22.22 -20.80
CA THR A 225 -18.72 21.63 -19.56
C THR A 225 -19.77 20.76 -18.84
N SER A 226 -21.05 21.13 -18.91
CA SER A 226 -22.15 20.37 -18.32
C SER A 226 -22.44 19.09 -19.12
N ASN A 227 -22.55 19.21 -20.43
CA ASN A 227 -22.83 18.11 -21.36
C ASN A 227 -21.72 17.05 -21.31
N GLN A 228 -20.44 17.47 -21.24
CA GLN A 228 -19.30 16.55 -21.06
C GLN A 228 -19.41 15.73 -19.76
N LYS A 229 -19.89 16.33 -18.66
CA LYS A 229 -20.09 15.59 -17.39
C LYS A 229 -21.25 14.61 -17.47
N VAL A 230 -22.35 15.01 -18.11
CA VAL A 230 -23.54 14.17 -18.31
C VAL A 230 -23.20 12.99 -19.22
N GLN A 231 -22.47 13.23 -20.32
CA GLN A 231 -21.99 12.21 -21.24
C GLN A 231 -21.06 11.20 -20.55
N LEU A 232 -20.10 11.67 -19.75
CA LEU A 232 -19.16 10.79 -19.06
C LEU A 232 -19.88 9.88 -18.04
N LEU A 233 -20.93 10.40 -17.38
CA LEU A 233 -21.78 9.64 -16.48
C LEU A 233 -22.57 8.56 -17.25
N ALA A 234 -23.21 8.93 -18.36
CA ALA A 234 -23.95 7.99 -19.21
C ALA A 234 -23.02 6.89 -19.78
N ALA A 235 -21.85 7.25 -20.30
CA ALA A 235 -20.86 6.32 -20.84
C ALA A 235 -20.41 5.27 -19.81
N LYS A 236 -20.19 5.69 -18.55
CA LYS A 236 -19.81 4.78 -17.46
C LYS A 236 -20.96 3.87 -17.00
N ALA A 237 -22.21 4.30 -17.17
CA ALA A 237 -23.39 3.55 -16.74
C ALA A 237 -23.85 2.50 -17.76
N VAL A 238 -23.64 2.70 -19.06
CA VAL A 238 -24.13 1.78 -20.11
C VAL A 238 -23.61 0.35 -19.95
N ALA A 239 -22.30 0.18 -19.75
CA ALA A 239 -21.69 -1.13 -19.62
C ALA A 239 -22.25 -1.96 -18.43
N PRO A 240 -22.24 -1.46 -17.18
CA PRO A 240 -22.78 -2.21 -16.06
C PRO A 240 -24.30 -2.48 -16.19
N LEU A 241 -25.10 -1.49 -16.60
CA LEU A 241 -26.55 -1.68 -16.77
C LEU A 241 -26.88 -2.71 -17.86
N SER A 242 -26.11 -2.73 -18.96
CA SER A 242 -26.30 -3.72 -20.02
C SER A 242 -25.90 -5.13 -19.59
N LEU A 243 -24.82 -5.28 -18.83
CA LEU A 243 -24.37 -6.58 -18.32
C LEU A 243 -25.37 -7.15 -17.31
N ASP A 244 -25.87 -6.31 -16.40
CA ASP A 244 -26.83 -6.70 -15.38
C ASP A 244 -28.17 -7.13 -16.00
N LEU A 245 -28.67 -6.37 -16.98
CA LEU A 245 -29.88 -6.72 -17.72
C LEU A 245 -29.72 -8.06 -18.45
N GLN A 246 -28.59 -8.27 -19.15
CA GLN A 246 -28.33 -9.54 -19.82
C GLN A 246 -28.23 -10.72 -18.84
N ALA A 247 -27.59 -10.52 -17.69
CA ALA A 247 -27.39 -11.56 -16.69
C ALA A 247 -28.72 -12.00 -16.06
N VAL A 248 -29.55 -11.05 -15.64
CA VAL A 248 -30.83 -11.35 -14.98
C VAL A 248 -31.84 -11.96 -15.95
N THR A 249 -31.93 -11.46 -17.19
CA THR A 249 -32.85 -12.00 -18.21
C THR A 249 -32.42 -13.40 -18.69
N LYS A 250 -31.12 -13.66 -18.88
CA LYS A 250 -30.63 -15.01 -19.20
C LYS A 250 -30.92 -16.02 -18.10
N LEU A 251 -30.82 -15.59 -16.83
CA LEU A 251 -31.11 -16.46 -15.70
C LEU A 251 -32.62 -16.74 -15.59
N ARG A 252 -33.48 -15.73 -15.80
CA ARG A 252 -34.94 -15.90 -15.80
C ARG A 252 -35.40 -16.94 -16.83
N ALA A 253 -34.77 -16.98 -18.00
CA ALA A 253 -35.08 -17.97 -19.06
C ALA A 253 -34.77 -19.43 -18.67
N ARG A 254 -34.04 -19.67 -17.57
CA ARG A 254 -33.65 -21.01 -17.09
C ARG A 254 -34.48 -21.47 -15.89
N VAL A 255 -35.39 -20.64 -15.40
CA VAL A 255 -36.25 -20.89 -14.23
C VAL A 255 -37.69 -21.14 -14.74
N PRO A 256 -38.51 -21.98 -14.07
CA PRO A 256 -39.89 -22.23 -14.48
C PRO A 256 -40.73 -20.96 -14.67
N GLU A 257 -41.79 -21.03 -15.50
CA GLU A 257 -42.65 -19.86 -15.79
C GLU A 257 -43.36 -19.34 -14.52
N ASP A 258 -43.84 -20.25 -13.66
CA ASP A 258 -44.51 -19.94 -12.40
C ASP A 258 -43.51 -19.54 -11.30
N LEU A 259 -43.27 -18.23 -11.16
CA LEU A 259 -42.52 -17.66 -10.04
C LEU A 259 -43.45 -17.32 -8.87
N PRO A 260 -42.99 -17.42 -7.61
CA PRO A 260 -43.69 -16.84 -6.47
C PRO A 260 -43.98 -15.35 -6.71
N GLU A 261 -45.20 -14.89 -6.42
CA GLU A 261 -45.70 -13.55 -6.75
C GLU A 261 -44.76 -12.42 -6.27
N ALA A 262 -44.19 -12.57 -5.07
CA ALA A 262 -43.22 -11.62 -4.52
C ALA A 262 -41.91 -11.56 -5.32
N VAL A 263 -41.43 -12.69 -5.85
CA VAL A 263 -40.19 -12.76 -6.66
C VAL A 263 -40.42 -12.21 -8.06
N GLN A 264 -41.59 -12.49 -8.64
CA GLN A 264 -42.01 -11.95 -9.94
C GLN A 264 -42.12 -10.42 -9.88
N ALA A 265 -42.78 -9.85 -8.86
CA ALA A 265 -42.92 -8.40 -8.70
C ALA A 265 -41.57 -7.67 -8.57
N ILE A 266 -40.64 -8.22 -7.78
CA ILE A 266 -39.30 -7.63 -7.60
C ILE A 266 -38.47 -7.75 -8.89
N TYR A 267 -38.56 -8.90 -9.59
CA TYR A 267 -37.90 -9.09 -10.88
C TYR A 267 -38.38 -8.07 -11.92
N ASP A 268 -39.71 -7.92 -12.09
CA ASP A 268 -40.29 -7.01 -13.08
C ASP A 268 -39.92 -5.56 -12.78
N GLN A 269 -40.02 -5.12 -11.52
CA GLN A 269 -39.61 -3.78 -11.10
C GLN A 269 -38.11 -3.51 -11.36
N THR A 270 -37.26 -4.51 -11.13
CA THR A 270 -35.80 -4.38 -11.32
C THR A 270 -35.44 -4.33 -12.79
N VAL A 271 -36.04 -5.19 -13.62
CA VAL A 271 -35.82 -5.23 -15.07
C VAL A 271 -36.35 -3.98 -15.75
N GLU A 272 -37.54 -3.51 -15.40
CA GLU A 272 -38.11 -2.27 -15.94
C GLU A 272 -37.20 -1.08 -15.63
N LYS A 273 -36.67 -1.00 -14.40
CA LYS A 273 -35.74 0.06 -14.00
C LYS A 273 -34.41 -0.02 -14.73
N LEU A 274 -33.84 -1.22 -14.92
CA LEU A 274 -32.62 -1.44 -15.72
C LEU A 274 -32.82 -1.01 -17.18
N GLN A 275 -33.94 -1.41 -17.79
CA GLN A 275 -34.27 -1.05 -19.18
C GLN A 275 -34.44 0.46 -19.34
N ARG A 276 -35.18 1.11 -18.43
CA ARG A 276 -35.41 2.55 -18.45
C ARG A 276 -34.10 3.33 -18.33
N TRP A 277 -33.23 2.94 -17.39
CA TRP A 277 -31.94 3.61 -17.19
C TRP A 277 -30.95 3.35 -18.30
N LEU A 278 -30.91 2.12 -18.84
CA LEU A 278 -30.06 1.78 -19.98
C LEU A 278 -30.50 2.52 -21.25
N HIS A 279 -31.82 2.62 -21.49
CA HIS A 279 -32.37 3.38 -22.61
C HIS A 279 -32.06 4.87 -22.47
N GLY A 280 -32.28 5.46 -21.29
CA GLY A 280 -31.92 6.85 -21.02
C GLY A 280 -30.43 7.13 -21.18
N ALA A 281 -29.55 6.23 -20.71
CA ALA A 281 -28.10 6.38 -20.88
C ALA A 281 -27.68 6.31 -22.35
N LYS A 282 -28.24 5.37 -23.13
CA LYS A 282 -27.95 5.26 -24.57
C LYS A 282 -28.52 6.43 -25.37
N GLY A 283 -29.71 6.91 -25.01
CA GLY A 283 -30.32 8.11 -25.59
C GLY A 283 -29.41 9.32 -25.41
N LEU A 284 -28.91 9.55 -24.19
CA LEU A 284 -27.99 10.66 -23.93
C LEU A 284 -26.65 10.57 -24.65
N LEU A 285 -26.13 9.36 -24.88
CA LEU A 285 -24.93 9.19 -25.71
C LEU A 285 -25.20 9.52 -27.18
N LYS A 286 -26.40 9.18 -27.68
CA LYS A 286 -26.84 9.53 -29.03
C LYS A 286 -27.08 11.04 -29.17
N ASP A 287 -27.73 11.66 -28.20
CA ASP A 287 -27.96 13.12 -28.18
C ASP A 287 -26.63 13.89 -28.11
N TRP A 288 -25.60 13.31 -27.48
CA TRP A 288 -24.24 13.87 -27.47
C TRP A 288 -23.52 13.76 -28.82
N GLU A 289 -23.87 12.79 -29.68
CA GLU A 289 -23.27 12.67 -31.01
C GLU A 289 -23.71 13.82 -31.94
N GLU A 290 -24.76 14.56 -31.60
CA GLU A 290 -25.16 15.77 -32.32
C GLU A 290 -24.15 16.92 -32.13
N GLU A 291 -23.65 17.48 -33.23
CA GLU A 291 -22.66 18.57 -33.22
C GLU A 291 -23.13 19.77 -32.36
N ALA A 292 -24.43 20.07 -32.37
CA ALA A 292 -25.02 21.14 -31.57
C ALA A 292 -24.88 20.93 -30.04
N ALA A 293 -24.87 19.68 -29.57
CA ALA A 293 -24.67 19.34 -28.16
C ALA A 293 -23.19 19.46 -27.74
N GLN A 294 -22.27 19.12 -28.65
CA GLN A 294 -20.82 19.20 -28.45
C GLN A 294 -20.30 20.64 -28.48
N GLU A 295 -20.91 21.49 -29.32
CA GLU A 295 -20.64 22.93 -29.41
C GLU A 295 -21.33 23.74 -28.31
N GLY A 296 -22.18 23.12 -27.49
CA GLY A 296 -22.86 23.76 -26.37
C GLY A 296 -24.05 24.66 -26.76
N LYS A 297 -24.53 24.56 -28.00
CA LYS A 297 -25.69 25.31 -28.52
C LYS A 297 -26.99 24.93 -27.80
N HIS A 298 -27.10 23.70 -27.30
CA HIS A 298 -28.17 23.28 -26.40
C HIS A 298 -27.62 22.43 -25.24
N ALA A 299 -28.37 22.34 -24.13
CA ALA A 299 -27.97 21.60 -22.93
C ALA A 299 -28.59 20.21 -22.90
N LEU A 300 -27.80 19.19 -22.58
CA LEU A 300 -28.28 17.82 -22.38
C LEU A 300 -28.99 17.70 -21.03
N THR A 301 -30.14 17.01 -21.03
CA THR A 301 -30.88 16.71 -19.81
C THR A 301 -30.12 15.64 -19.00
N PRO A 302 -29.78 15.87 -17.73
CA PRO A 302 -29.08 14.88 -16.94
C PRO A 302 -29.94 13.62 -16.70
N PRO A 303 -29.34 12.42 -16.61
CA PRO A 303 -30.07 11.20 -16.31
C PRO A 303 -30.68 11.25 -14.91
N ALA A 304 -31.77 10.50 -14.71
CA ALA A 304 -32.48 10.41 -13.43
C ALA A 304 -31.75 9.55 -12.36
N PHE A 305 -30.44 9.33 -12.52
CA PHE A 305 -29.62 8.50 -11.65
C PHE A 305 -28.18 9.01 -11.62
N ASP A 306 -27.46 8.69 -10.56
CA ASP A 306 -26.00 8.86 -10.49
C ASP A 306 -25.26 7.50 -10.41
N MET A 307 -23.92 7.52 -10.24
CA MET A 307 -23.15 6.28 -10.13
C MET A 307 -23.34 5.54 -8.79
N ALA A 308 -23.79 6.20 -7.73
CA ALA A 308 -24.14 5.53 -6.49
C ALA A 308 -25.45 4.74 -6.66
N ASP A 309 -26.40 5.33 -7.38
CA ASP A 309 -27.66 4.69 -7.75
C ASP A 309 -27.45 3.46 -8.64
N VAL A 310 -26.56 3.54 -9.64
CA VAL A 310 -26.20 2.39 -10.51
C VAL A 310 -25.57 1.25 -9.70
N LYS A 311 -24.72 1.57 -8.72
CA LYS A 311 -24.13 0.56 -7.82
C LYS A 311 -25.17 -0.07 -6.89
N CYS A 312 -26.11 0.73 -6.40
CA CYS A 312 -27.23 0.24 -5.60
C CYS A 312 -28.08 -0.75 -6.41
N LEU A 313 -28.43 -0.38 -7.64
CA LEU A 313 -29.18 -1.23 -8.55
C LEU A 313 -28.43 -2.53 -8.90
N HIS A 314 -27.11 -2.47 -9.13
CA HIS A 314 -26.27 -3.66 -9.33
C HIS A 314 -26.35 -4.64 -8.15
N LYS A 315 -26.35 -4.13 -6.92
CA LYS A 315 -26.51 -4.96 -5.72
C LYS A 315 -27.90 -5.61 -5.67
N THR A 316 -28.96 -4.85 -5.98
CA THR A 316 -30.33 -5.37 -6.08
C THR A 316 -30.44 -6.47 -7.14
N VAL A 317 -29.79 -6.31 -8.31
CA VAL A 317 -29.72 -7.36 -9.34
C VAL A 317 -29.03 -8.62 -8.82
N GLY A 318 -27.96 -8.47 -8.03
CA GLY A 318 -27.30 -9.60 -7.35
C GLY A 318 -28.23 -10.39 -6.44
N GLU A 319 -29.08 -9.69 -5.67
CA GLU A 319 -30.08 -10.29 -4.78
C GLU A 319 -31.19 -11.01 -5.57
N VAL A 320 -31.72 -10.38 -6.63
CA VAL A 320 -32.71 -10.99 -7.53
C VAL A 320 -32.14 -12.25 -8.20
N MET A 321 -30.88 -12.21 -8.68
CA MET A 321 -30.24 -13.38 -9.26
C MET A 321 -30.00 -14.50 -8.24
N ALA A 322 -29.73 -14.18 -6.98
CA ALA A 322 -29.62 -15.19 -5.92
C ALA A 322 -30.96 -15.90 -5.70
N ASN A 323 -32.06 -15.15 -5.64
CA ASN A 323 -33.41 -15.70 -5.53
C ASN A 323 -33.84 -16.52 -6.75
N LEU A 324 -33.47 -16.12 -7.96
CA LEU A 324 -33.76 -16.91 -9.17
C LEU A 324 -32.95 -18.21 -9.22
N ARG A 325 -31.71 -18.23 -8.70
CA ARG A 325 -30.86 -19.45 -8.69
C ARG A 325 -31.40 -20.55 -7.77
N THR A 326 -32.10 -20.22 -6.69
CA THR A 326 -32.70 -21.24 -5.81
C THR A 326 -33.84 -21.99 -6.48
N LEU A 327 -34.41 -21.44 -7.56
CA LEU A 327 -35.53 -21.99 -8.32
C LEU A 327 -35.10 -22.74 -9.58
N LEU A 328 -33.80 -22.92 -9.81
CA LEU A 328 -33.30 -23.69 -10.95
C LEU A 328 -33.63 -25.19 -10.79
N PRO A 329 -34.15 -25.86 -11.83
CA PRO A 329 -34.46 -27.28 -11.75
C PRO A 329 -33.20 -28.13 -11.54
N VAL A 330 -33.25 -29.04 -10.56
CA VAL A 330 -32.15 -29.97 -10.23
C VAL A 330 -31.96 -30.98 -11.39
N PRO A 331 -30.74 -31.19 -11.91
CA PRO A 331 -30.51 -32.22 -12.93
C PRO A 331 -30.77 -33.61 -12.35
N LYS A 332 -31.63 -34.41 -13.01
CA LYS A 332 -31.84 -35.83 -12.64
C LYS A 332 -30.53 -36.61 -12.78
N ALA A 333 -29.99 -37.11 -11.66
CA ALA A 333 -28.85 -38.00 -11.65
C ALA A 333 -29.16 -39.32 -12.37
N LYS A 334 -28.32 -39.71 -13.33
CA LYS A 334 -28.39 -41.03 -13.97
C LYS A 334 -28.05 -42.11 -12.94
N ALA A 335 -28.98 -43.05 -12.77
CA ALA A 335 -28.85 -44.20 -11.89
C ALA A 335 -27.67 -45.11 -12.30
N LYS A 336 -26.89 -45.57 -11.32
CA LYS A 336 -26.08 -46.79 -11.44
C LYS A 336 -26.29 -47.68 -10.21
N ALA A 337 -26.87 -48.83 -10.53
CA ALA A 337 -27.01 -50.11 -9.84
C ALA A 337 -26.42 -50.28 -8.43
N GLY A 338 -27.26 -50.81 -7.53
CA GLY A 338 -26.96 -51.02 -6.12
C GLY A 338 -26.12 -52.25 -5.79
N SER A 339 -25.77 -52.35 -4.51
CA SER A 339 -25.59 -53.63 -3.80
C SER A 339 -25.88 -53.42 -2.32
N LYS A 340 -26.33 -54.51 -1.70
CA LYS A 340 -27.16 -54.63 -0.51
C LYS A 340 -26.48 -54.22 0.80
N ARG A 341 -27.31 -53.62 1.66
CA ARG A 341 -27.13 -53.42 3.11
C ARG A 341 -27.19 -54.78 3.82
N LYS A 342 -26.22 -55.08 4.70
CA LYS A 342 -26.32 -56.12 5.73
C LYS A 342 -26.35 -55.43 7.09
N GLN A 343 -27.36 -55.76 7.89
CA GLN A 343 -27.52 -55.41 9.30
C GLN A 343 -26.91 -56.51 10.17
N ALA A 344 -26.26 -56.11 11.27
CA ALA A 344 -25.99 -56.78 12.56
C ALA A 344 -24.72 -56.10 13.13
N GLU A 345 -24.54 -55.76 14.39
CA GLU A 345 -25.30 -55.94 15.63
C GLU A 345 -24.72 -54.96 16.67
N VAL A 346 -25.44 -54.74 17.75
CA VAL A 346 -25.13 -53.82 18.86
C VAL A 346 -23.98 -54.36 19.72
N GLY A 347 -23.01 -53.51 20.03
CA GLY A 347 -21.98 -53.74 21.05
C GLY A 347 -21.64 -52.43 21.74
N GLU A 348 -22.01 -52.33 23.01
CA GLU A 348 -21.86 -51.20 23.91
C GLU A 348 -20.42 -51.15 24.47
N ALA A 349 -19.70 -50.04 24.30
CA ALA A 349 -18.50 -49.72 25.09
C ALA A 349 -18.21 -48.21 25.07
N ALA A 350 -17.79 -47.73 26.24
CA ALA A 350 -17.75 -46.35 26.69
C ALA A 350 -16.76 -45.41 25.97
N ALA A 351 -17.18 -44.14 25.88
CA ALA A 351 -16.43 -42.88 25.94
C ALA A 351 -14.91 -42.90 25.71
N VAL A 352 -14.46 -42.21 24.66
CA VAL A 352 -13.66 -40.95 24.66
C VAL A 352 -13.36 -40.62 23.19
N GLU A 353 -13.99 -39.58 22.61
CA GLU A 353 -13.59 -39.08 21.28
C GLU A 353 -13.65 -37.55 21.19
N GLY A 354 -12.49 -36.96 20.89
CA GLY A 354 -12.37 -35.61 20.35
C GLY A 354 -12.78 -35.62 18.88
N ALA A 355 -13.89 -34.95 18.57
CA ALA A 355 -14.40 -34.88 17.21
C ALA A 355 -13.68 -33.78 16.39
N ALA A 356 -12.77 -34.22 15.51
CA ALA A 356 -12.45 -33.49 14.29
C ALA A 356 -13.62 -33.69 13.30
N ALA A 357 -14.39 -32.64 13.03
CA ALA A 357 -15.52 -32.69 12.09
C ALA A 357 -15.04 -32.62 10.62
N PRO A 358 -15.65 -33.38 9.70
CA PRO A 358 -15.28 -33.38 8.28
C PRO A 358 -15.70 -32.07 7.57
N PRO A 359 -15.05 -31.71 6.44
CA PRO A 359 -15.35 -30.47 5.72
C PRO A 359 -16.63 -30.66 4.88
N GLY A 360 -17.66 -29.84 5.15
CA GLY A 360 -18.88 -29.77 4.33
C GLY A 360 -20.17 -30.35 4.93
N GLY A 361 -20.38 -30.25 6.24
CA GLY A 361 -21.67 -30.58 6.86
C GLY A 361 -22.80 -29.65 6.38
N ARG A 362 -23.89 -30.21 5.83
CA ARG A 362 -25.13 -29.46 5.59
C ARG A 362 -25.63 -28.88 6.92
N LEU A 363 -26.03 -27.62 6.93
CA LEU A 363 -26.63 -26.98 8.11
C LEU A 363 -27.95 -27.68 8.44
N ARG A 364 -28.03 -28.42 9.55
CA ARG A 364 -29.28 -29.07 9.99
C ARG A 364 -29.90 -28.24 11.10
N ALA A 365 -31.23 -28.08 11.06
CA ALA A 365 -31.97 -27.37 12.11
C ALA A 365 -31.77 -28.03 13.50
N ASP A 366 -31.51 -29.34 13.49
CA ASP A 366 -31.37 -30.19 14.67
C ASP A 366 -29.97 -30.11 15.32
N ASP A 367 -28.96 -29.60 14.60
CA ASP A 367 -27.61 -29.44 15.12
C ASP A 367 -27.60 -28.41 16.27
N SER A 368 -26.65 -28.53 17.20
CA SER A 368 -26.50 -27.53 18.26
C SER A 368 -26.19 -26.15 17.67
N LEU A 369 -26.61 -25.08 18.36
CA LEU A 369 -26.30 -23.69 17.96
C LEU A 369 -24.81 -23.49 17.63
N LEU A 370 -23.94 -24.14 18.41
CA LEU A 370 -22.50 -24.07 18.22
C LEU A 370 -22.02 -24.78 16.95
N GLU A 371 -22.59 -25.94 16.62
CA GLU A 371 -22.28 -26.69 15.41
C GLU A 371 -22.79 -25.96 14.16
N GLN A 372 -24.01 -25.44 14.19
CA GLN A 372 -24.54 -24.58 13.13
C GLN A 372 -23.63 -23.37 12.91
N TYR A 373 -23.25 -22.68 13.98
CA TYR A 373 -22.35 -21.53 13.89
C TYR A 373 -20.98 -21.89 13.33
N ARG A 374 -20.39 -23.02 13.75
CA ARG A 374 -19.09 -23.51 13.25
C ARG A 374 -19.16 -23.85 11.77
N SER A 375 -20.21 -24.51 11.32
CA SER A 375 -20.44 -24.86 9.91
C SER A 375 -20.57 -23.62 9.04
N VAL A 376 -21.32 -22.59 9.46
CA VAL A 376 -21.39 -21.31 8.72
C VAL A 376 -20.05 -20.57 8.78
N ARG A 377 -19.29 -20.68 9.89
CA ARG A 377 -18.00 -20.00 10.04
C ARG A 377 -16.90 -20.54 9.11
N GLN A 378 -17.09 -21.73 8.53
CA GLN A 378 -16.22 -22.26 7.47
C GLN A 378 -16.34 -21.43 6.17
N ILE A 379 -17.39 -20.62 6.01
CA ILE A 379 -17.58 -19.72 4.88
C ILE A 379 -16.80 -18.43 5.14
N GLY A 380 -15.58 -18.35 4.60
CA GLY A 380 -14.63 -17.26 4.86
C GLY A 380 -15.09 -15.84 4.46
N SER A 381 -16.14 -15.71 3.63
CA SER A 381 -16.70 -14.41 3.23
C SER A 381 -17.64 -13.79 4.26
N LEU A 382 -18.17 -14.58 5.20
CA LEU A 382 -19.13 -14.11 6.18
C LEU A 382 -18.43 -13.59 7.44
N THR A 383 -18.89 -12.46 7.97
CA THR A 383 -18.51 -11.93 9.27
C THR A 383 -19.15 -12.74 10.40
N ALA A 384 -18.61 -12.64 11.61
CA ALA A 384 -19.19 -13.32 12.77
C ALA A 384 -20.64 -12.90 13.06
N ALA A 385 -21.02 -11.66 12.70
CA ALA A 385 -22.37 -11.15 12.82
C ALA A 385 -23.30 -11.76 11.76
N GLU A 386 -22.85 -11.84 10.51
CA GLU A 386 -23.59 -12.50 9.44
C GLU A 386 -23.73 -14.01 9.70
N CYS A 387 -22.71 -14.68 10.21
CA CYS A 387 -22.84 -16.08 10.63
C CYS A 387 -23.92 -16.27 11.70
N ARG A 388 -24.04 -15.33 12.67
CA ARG A 388 -25.12 -15.36 13.67
C ARG A 388 -26.49 -15.09 13.04
N GLN A 389 -26.56 -14.19 12.06
CA GLN A 389 -27.79 -13.95 11.30
C GLN A 389 -28.22 -15.21 10.53
N VAL A 390 -27.28 -15.92 9.91
CA VAL A 390 -27.58 -17.20 9.23
C VAL A 390 -28.08 -18.25 10.22
N VAL A 391 -27.41 -18.43 11.37
CA VAL A 391 -27.88 -19.37 12.42
C VAL A 391 -29.24 -18.95 12.98
N GLN A 392 -29.47 -17.65 13.12
CA GLN A 392 -30.74 -17.08 13.54
C GLN A 392 -31.86 -17.32 12.53
N LEU A 393 -31.57 -17.30 11.23
CA LEU A 393 -32.54 -17.60 10.18
C LEU A 393 -32.92 -19.09 10.12
N VAL A 394 -32.10 -19.96 10.70
CA VAL A 394 -32.28 -21.42 10.67
C VAL A 394 -33.08 -21.91 11.89
N ARG A 395 -33.27 -21.07 12.90
CA ARG A 395 -33.97 -21.43 14.14
C ARG A 395 -35.15 -20.52 14.42
N GLU A 396 -36.24 -21.14 14.87
CA GLU A 396 -37.47 -20.45 15.26
C GLU A 396 -37.40 -19.91 16.71
N ASP A 397 -36.37 -20.25 17.48
CA ASP A 397 -36.27 -19.97 18.93
C ASP A 397 -35.59 -18.65 19.31
N ASP A 398 -35.21 -17.81 18.35
CA ASP A 398 -34.50 -16.54 18.53
C ASP A 398 -33.15 -16.61 19.28
N ARG A 399 -32.62 -17.83 19.49
CA ARG A 399 -31.35 -18.03 20.22
C ARG A 399 -30.12 -17.91 19.32
N GLY A 400 -30.29 -17.96 18.00
CA GLY A 400 -29.21 -17.88 17.01
C GLY A 400 -28.39 -16.59 17.09
N GLY A 401 -29.06 -15.45 17.33
CA GLY A 401 -28.45 -14.11 17.34
C GLY A 401 -27.42 -13.84 18.44
N ARG A 402 -27.35 -14.69 19.48
CA ARG A 402 -26.37 -14.59 20.59
C ARG A 402 -25.37 -15.74 20.61
N THR A 403 -25.35 -16.58 19.59
CA THR A 403 -24.49 -17.75 19.51
C THR A 403 -23.02 -17.37 19.35
N SER A 404 -22.14 -18.05 20.10
CA SER A 404 -20.67 -17.90 19.98
C SER A 404 -20.16 -16.45 20.14
N VAL A 405 -20.78 -15.67 21.02
CA VAL A 405 -20.35 -14.28 21.34
C VAL A 405 -19.09 -14.27 22.22
N ARG A 406 -18.91 -15.28 23.08
CA ARG A 406 -17.73 -15.39 23.94
C ARG A 406 -16.49 -15.70 23.11
N PRO A 407 -15.35 -15.01 23.29
CA PRO A 407 -14.12 -15.28 22.53
C PRO A 407 -13.67 -16.74 22.58
N ARG A 408 -13.77 -17.40 23.75
CA ARG A 408 -13.46 -18.83 23.92
C ARG A 408 -14.34 -19.75 23.08
N THR A 409 -15.56 -19.34 22.77
CA THR A 409 -16.50 -20.11 21.93
C THR A 409 -16.32 -19.78 20.45
N LYS A 410 -16.05 -18.51 20.12
CA LYS A 410 -15.78 -18.04 18.75
C LYS A 410 -14.45 -18.56 18.20
N HIS A 411 -13.45 -18.69 19.08
CA HIS A 411 -12.07 -19.05 18.76
C HIS A 411 -11.60 -20.21 19.67
N PRO A 412 -12.20 -21.41 19.54
CA PRO A 412 -12.00 -22.50 20.50
C PRO A 412 -10.55 -22.99 20.56
N ILE A 413 -9.82 -22.93 19.44
CA ILE A 413 -8.41 -23.32 19.35
C ILE A 413 -7.49 -22.12 19.62
N ALA A 414 -7.74 -20.96 18.99
CA ALA A 414 -6.84 -19.81 19.10
C ALA A 414 -6.89 -19.11 20.47
N PHE A 415 -8.04 -19.09 21.16
CA PHE A 415 -8.17 -18.37 22.43
C PHE A 415 -7.36 -18.99 23.59
N PRO A 416 -7.34 -20.32 23.81
CA PRO A 416 -6.47 -20.95 24.80
C PRO A 416 -4.97 -20.71 24.60
N LEU A 417 -4.56 -20.44 23.36
CA LEU A 417 -3.17 -20.17 22.99
C LEU A 417 -2.74 -18.73 23.29
N LEU A 418 -3.67 -17.84 23.58
CA LEU A 418 -3.39 -16.44 23.80
C LEU A 418 -2.58 -16.23 25.10
N ARG A 419 -1.62 -15.32 25.05
CA ARG A 419 -0.78 -14.87 26.17
C ARG A 419 -0.88 -13.37 26.34
N GLU A 420 -0.89 -12.95 27.60
CA GLU A 420 -0.84 -11.55 28.00
C GLU A 420 0.61 -11.16 28.22
N LEU A 421 1.03 -10.08 27.58
CA LEU A 421 2.36 -9.50 27.73
C LEU A 421 2.23 -8.17 28.46
N PRO A 422 2.53 -8.11 29.77
CA PRO A 422 2.51 -6.86 30.52
C PRO A 422 3.70 -5.98 30.09
N LEU A 423 3.39 -4.81 29.54
CA LEU A 423 4.35 -3.78 29.18
C LEU A 423 4.14 -2.54 30.06
N ARG A 424 5.14 -1.68 30.21
CA ARG A 424 5.00 -0.41 30.94
C ARG A 424 4.60 0.71 29.99
N ASP A 425 3.68 1.55 30.43
CA ASP A 425 3.29 2.79 29.76
C ASP A 425 4.35 3.88 30.04
N ALA A 426 4.78 4.60 29.01
CA ALA A 426 5.83 5.61 29.09
C ALA A 426 5.41 6.86 29.88
N ASP A 427 4.13 7.24 29.81
CA ASP A 427 3.62 8.49 30.41
C ASP A 427 3.09 8.25 31.82
N THR A 428 2.36 7.16 32.02
CA THR A 428 1.63 6.88 33.26
C THR A 428 2.35 5.88 34.18
N GLY A 429 3.31 5.11 33.64
CA GLY A 429 3.95 3.99 34.37
C GLY A 429 3.03 2.79 34.61
N CYS A 430 1.76 2.86 34.17
CA CYS A 430 0.78 1.79 34.29
C CYS A 430 1.10 0.61 33.35
N VAL A 431 0.45 -0.52 33.57
CA VAL A 431 0.62 -1.70 32.71
C VAL A 431 -0.24 -1.57 31.46
N VAL A 432 0.39 -1.66 30.28
CA VAL A 432 -0.24 -1.81 28.97
C VAL A 432 -0.17 -3.29 28.58
N THR A 433 -1.32 -3.91 28.32
CA THR A 433 -1.36 -5.31 27.88
C THR A 433 -1.18 -5.43 26.37
N ALA A 434 -0.07 -6.04 25.95
CA ALA A 434 0.09 -6.58 24.61
C ALA A 434 -0.36 -8.06 24.55
N TRP A 435 -0.62 -8.54 23.34
CA TRP A 435 -1.16 -9.89 23.11
C TRP A 435 -0.25 -10.65 22.16
N SER A 436 0.09 -11.88 22.52
CA SER A 436 0.88 -12.80 21.72
C SER A 436 0.30 -14.21 21.80
N MET A 437 0.64 -15.08 20.85
CA MET A 437 0.28 -16.49 20.89
C MET A 437 1.38 -17.31 21.57
N SER A 438 1.00 -18.41 22.20
CA SER A 438 1.93 -19.45 22.64
C SER A 438 2.52 -20.15 21.43
N LEU A 439 3.84 -20.12 21.27
CA LEU A 439 4.49 -20.72 20.11
C LEU A 439 4.28 -22.25 20.09
N PRO A 440 4.54 -23.01 21.18
CA PRO A 440 4.34 -24.46 21.17
C PRO A 440 2.91 -24.87 20.82
N GLY A 441 1.92 -24.24 21.48
CA GLY A 441 0.53 -24.58 21.26
C GLY A 441 0.02 -24.16 19.87
N LEU A 442 0.53 -23.05 19.31
CA LEU A 442 0.21 -22.64 17.94
C LEU A 442 0.82 -23.57 16.89
N VAL A 443 2.06 -24.03 17.12
CA VAL A 443 2.73 -25.03 16.27
C VAL A 443 1.94 -26.33 16.31
N GLN A 444 1.57 -26.84 17.49
CA GLN A 444 0.77 -28.06 17.60
C GLN A 444 -0.59 -27.91 16.90
N ALA A 445 -1.32 -26.82 17.16
CA ALA A 445 -2.61 -26.57 16.52
C ALA A 445 -2.50 -26.51 14.98
N LYS A 446 -1.41 -25.96 14.44
CA LYS A 446 -1.16 -25.94 13.00
C LYS A 446 -0.79 -27.31 12.46
N ILE A 447 0.00 -28.10 13.19
CA ILE A 447 0.29 -29.50 12.86
C ILE A 447 -1.01 -30.30 12.76
N ASP A 448 -1.91 -30.16 13.74
CA ASP A 448 -3.18 -30.86 13.79
C ASP A 448 -4.08 -30.49 12.61
N ALA A 449 -4.16 -29.20 12.29
CA ALA A 449 -5.07 -28.66 11.27
C ALA A 449 -4.54 -28.76 9.84
N CYS A 450 -3.23 -28.74 9.60
CA CYS A 450 -2.64 -28.61 8.27
C CYS A 450 -1.68 -29.77 7.93
N PRO A 451 -2.13 -30.76 7.11
CA PRO A 451 -1.31 -31.90 6.71
C PRO A 451 0.03 -31.53 6.07
N LEU A 452 0.05 -30.48 5.24
CA LEU A 452 1.30 -29.97 4.66
C LEU A 452 2.27 -29.45 5.72
N TYR A 453 1.79 -28.67 6.69
CA TYR A 453 2.63 -28.13 7.75
C TYR A 453 3.21 -29.26 8.62
N ARG A 454 2.38 -30.27 8.97
CA ARG A 454 2.82 -31.49 9.66
C ARG A 454 3.96 -32.20 8.92
N LEU A 455 3.80 -32.43 7.62
CA LEU A 455 4.82 -33.08 6.79
C LEU A 455 6.13 -32.30 6.78
N LEU A 456 6.06 -30.96 6.63
CA LEU A 456 7.25 -30.11 6.62
C LEU A 456 7.93 -30.07 7.99
N MET A 457 7.16 -30.01 9.07
CA MET A 457 7.69 -30.09 10.43
C MET A 457 8.41 -31.42 10.68
N GLN A 458 7.79 -32.53 10.31
CA GLN A 458 8.39 -33.86 10.42
C GLN A 458 9.73 -33.93 9.68
N ARG A 459 9.77 -33.48 8.42
CA ARG A 459 11.01 -33.46 7.62
C ARG A 459 12.07 -32.52 8.20
N ALA A 460 11.66 -31.36 8.70
CA ALA A 460 12.57 -30.39 9.30
C ALA A 460 13.23 -30.97 10.57
N LEU A 461 12.43 -31.56 11.47
CA LEU A 461 12.93 -32.18 12.69
C LEU A 461 13.87 -33.35 12.39
N GLN A 462 13.46 -34.27 11.51
CA GLN A 462 14.27 -35.44 11.13
C GLN A 462 15.64 -35.06 10.54
N ARG A 463 15.69 -34.01 9.70
CA ARG A 463 16.94 -33.60 9.02
C ARG A 463 17.90 -32.83 9.92
N ASN A 464 17.39 -32.18 10.96
CA ASN A 464 18.17 -31.26 11.80
C ASN A 464 18.29 -31.75 13.26
N GLY A 465 18.05 -33.04 13.51
CA GLY A 465 18.18 -33.63 14.84
C GLY A 465 17.25 -32.99 15.87
N ASN A 466 16.08 -32.52 15.45
CA ASN A 466 15.09 -31.79 16.23
C ASN A 466 15.46 -30.36 16.67
N HIS A 467 16.57 -29.83 16.17
CA HIS A 467 16.98 -28.44 16.40
C HIS A 467 16.60 -27.57 15.19
N LEU A 468 15.87 -26.48 15.42
CA LEU A 468 15.36 -25.61 14.36
C LEU A 468 15.72 -24.14 14.60
N THR A 469 15.73 -23.36 13.51
CA THR A 469 15.91 -21.90 13.55
C THR A 469 14.58 -21.19 13.32
N LEU A 470 14.19 -20.34 14.28
CA LEU A 470 12.97 -19.56 14.17
C LEU A 470 13.23 -18.26 13.41
N ILE A 471 12.45 -17.99 12.37
CA ILE A 471 12.39 -16.68 11.71
C ILE A 471 11.28 -15.88 12.38
N PHE A 472 11.62 -14.71 12.91
CA PHE A 472 10.72 -13.78 13.56
C PHE A 472 10.60 -12.52 12.72
N TYR A 473 9.41 -12.29 12.17
CA TYR A 473 9.10 -11.17 11.29
C TYR A 473 8.19 -10.15 11.95
N GLN A 474 8.49 -8.87 11.75
CA GLN A 474 7.65 -7.76 12.17
C GLN A 474 7.55 -6.68 11.11
N ASP A 475 6.34 -6.15 10.91
CA ASP A 475 6.08 -5.10 9.94
C ASP A 475 4.85 -4.27 10.31
N GLU A 476 4.86 -3.01 9.90
CA GLU A 476 3.86 -2.01 10.26
C GLU A 476 2.91 -1.75 9.10
N VAL A 477 1.66 -2.21 9.26
CA VAL A 477 0.67 -2.21 8.18
C VAL A 477 -0.46 -1.24 8.49
N SER A 478 -0.74 -0.34 7.55
CA SER A 478 -1.92 0.55 7.61
C SER A 478 -3.19 -0.21 7.24
N GLY A 479 -4.20 -0.19 8.12
CA GLY A 479 -5.53 -0.72 7.83
C GLY A 479 -6.38 0.24 6.99
N GLY A 480 -7.27 -0.29 6.15
CA GLY A 480 -8.21 0.51 5.33
C GLY A 480 -8.01 0.31 3.82
N ASN A 481 -8.75 1.09 3.02
CA ASN A 481 -8.59 1.11 1.57
C ASN A 481 -7.25 1.78 1.21
N ILE A 482 -6.50 1.24 0.26
CA ILE A 482 -5.17 1.77 -0.17
C ILE A 482 -5.28 3.26 -0.58
N LEU A 483 -6.43 3.67 -1.12
CA LEU A 483 -6.70 5.04 -1.54
C LEU A 483 -7.16 5.98 -0.40
N SER A 484 -7.47 5.43 0.78
CA SER A 484 -7.84 6.19 1.99
C SER A 484 -7.44 5.40 3.24
N PRO A 485 -6.13 5.36 3.56
CA PRO A 485 -5.63 4.59 4.69
C PRO A 485 -6.16 5.15 6.01
N ASN A 486 -6.68 4.28 6.87
CA ASN A 486 -7.12 4.67 8.20
C ASN A 486 -5.96 4.54 9.19
N HIS A 487 -5.24 5.64 9.42
CA HIS A 487 -4.10 5.70 10.33
C HIS A 487 -4.42 5.24 11.76
N SER A 488 -5.67 5.32 12.21
CA SER A 488 -6.07 4.81 13.54
C SER A 488 -6.00 3.29 13.67
N ARG A 489 -5.95 2.57 12.53
CA ARG A 489 -5.83 1.11 12.43
C ARG A 489 -4.48 0.69 11.88
N LYS A 490 -3.48 1.56 11.91
CA LYS A 490 -2.09 1.15 11.65
C LYS A 490 -1.64 0.23 12.79
N SER A 491 -1.15 -0.96 12.44
CA SER A 491 -0.74 -1.96 13.43
C SER A 491 0.55 -2.64 13.01
N ASN A 492 1.39 -2.95 14.00
CA ASN A 492 2.47 -3.90 13.83
C ASN A 492 1.91 -5.32 13.84
N LEU A 493 2.30 -6.11 12.85
CA LEU A 493 1.98 -7.53 12.72
C LEU A 493 3.25 -8.33 12.95
N THR A 494 3.13 -9.42 13.72
CA THR A 494 4.24 -10.33 13.98
C THR A 494 3.91 -11.71 13.43
N TYR A 495 4.81 -12.24 12.60
CA TYR A 495 4.73 -13.58 12.01
C TYR A 495 5.97 -14.40 12.35
N VAL A 496 5.83 -15.73 12.40
CA VAL A 496 6.97 -16.64 12.56
C VAL A 496 6.95 -17.79 11.55
N MET A 497 8.12 -18.33 11.26
CA MET A 497 8.37 -19.43 10.32
C MET A 497 9.62 -20.21 10.73
N TRP A 498 9.78 -21.45 10.28
CA TRP A 498 11.01 -22.23 10.43
C TRP A 498 11.91 -22.10 9.19
N LEU A 499 13.19 -21.84 9.40
CA LEU A 499 14.18 -21.72 8.32
C LEU A 499 14.31 -23.01 7.51
N GLU A 500 14.10 -24.15 8.15
CA GLU A 500 14.30 -25.49 7.61
C GLU A 500 13.17 -25.94 6.67
N PHE A 501 12.10 -25.15 6.53
CA PHE A 501 10.99 -25.49 5.64
C PHE A 501 11.39 -25.38 4.16
N GLU A 502 11.02 -26.38 3.36
CA GLU A 502 11.38 -26.44 1.92
C GLU A 502 10.66 -25.37 1.08
N VAL A 503 9.46 -24.94 1.50
CA VAL A 503 8.56 -24.05 0.75
C VAL A 503 8.17 -22.80 1.55
N MET A 504 9.16 -22.11 2.13
CA MET A 504 8.96 -20.87 2.91
C MET A 504 8.20 -19.76 2.16
N PHE A 505 8.12 -19.82 0.83
CA PHE A 505 7.38 -18.87 0.02
C PHE A 505 5.85 -19.00 0.13
N VAL A 506 5.33 -20.06 0.75
CA VAL A 506 3.90 -20.27 0.97
C VAL A 506 3.45 -19.49 2.22
N GLU A 507 2.66 -18.44 2.02
CA GLU A 507 2.23 -17.52 3.10
C GLU A 507 1.35 -18.17 4.19
N ASP A 508 0.57 -19.20 3.84
CA ASP A 508 -0.28 -19.94 4.80
C ASP A 508 0.50 -20.81 5.80
N LEU A 509 1.81 -21.00 5.56
CA LEU A 509 2.71 -21.70 6.50
C LEU A 509 3.27 -20.76 7.57
N TRP A 510 3.26 -19.44 7.35
CA TRP A 510 3.70 -18.46 8.35
C TRP A 510 2.64 -18.35 9.44
N LEU A 511 3.05 -18.39 10.70
CA LEU A 511 2.12 -18.36 11.84
C LEU A 511 1.93 -16.93 12.32
N THR A 512 0.67 -16.50 12.52
CA THR A 512 0.37 -15.21 13.15
C THR A 512 0.59 -15.25 14.66
N MET A 513 1.61 -14.52 15.13
CA MET A 513 1.97 -14.48 16.56
C MET A 513 1.40 -13.29 17.31
N GLY A 514 1.36 -12.11 16.69
CA GLY A 514 0.99 -10.89 17.40
C GLY A 514 0.41 -9.82 16.48
N VAL A 515 -0.46 -8.99 17.06
CA VAL A 515 -0.99 -7.77 16.45
C VAL A 515 -1.05 -6.70 17.54
N MET A 516 -0.47 -5.53 17.29
CA MET A 516 -0.60 -4.39 18.19
C MET A 516 -0.65 -3.08 17.40
N ARG A 517 -1.59 -2.19 17.74
CA ARG A 517 -1.72 -0.91 17.04
C ARG A 517 -0.48 -0.04 17.26
N SER A 518 -0.02 0.63 16.21
CA SER A 518 1.13 1.55 16.25
C SER A 518 0.97 2.62 17.32
N ARG A 519 -0.26 3.15 17.49
CA ARG A 519 -0.58 4.11 18.54
C ARG A 519 -0.34 3.56 19.95
N GLN A 520 -0.68 2.28 20.18
CA GLN A 520 -0.46 1.64 21.49
C GLN A 520 1.02 1.36 21.71
N ILE A 521 1.76 0.99 20.66
CA ILE A 521 3.21 0.79 20.74
C ILE A 521 3.91 2.12 21.08
N GLY A 522 3.44 3.24 20.55
CA GLY A 522 3.96 4.57 20.90
C GLY A 522 3.73 4.98 22.36
N GLN A 523 2.82 4.32 23.09
CA GLN A 523 2.59 4.54 24.51
C GLN A 523 3.47 3.64 25.40
N VAL A 524 4.06 2.59 24.82
CA VAL A 524 4.92 1.66 25.57
C VAL A 524 6.28 2.28 25.82
N GLU A 525 6.77 2.19 27.05
CA GLU A 525 8.14 2.55 27.42
C GLU A 525 9.14 1.69 26.64
N GLY A 526 10.04 2.32 25.88
CA GLY A 526 10.93 1.63 24.94
C GLY A 526 10.27 1.20 23.61
N GLY A 527 8.97 1.47 23.45
CA GLY A 527 8.22 1.31 22.21
C GLY A 527 8.27 -0.11 21.62
N MET A 528 8.56 -0.19 20.32
CA MET A 528 8.60 -1.46 19.58
C MET A 528 9.68 -2.40 20.12
N ALA A 529 10.82 -1.88 20.57
CA ALA A 529 11.93 -2.67 21.11
C ALA A 529 11.51 -3.47 22.36
N ALA A 530 10.77 -2.82 23.27
CA ALA A 530 10.21 -3.47 24.45
C ALA A 530 9.19 -4.55 24.09
N LEU A 531 8.31 -4.29 23.11
CA LEU A 531 7.35 -5.28 22.62
C LEU A 531 8.06 -6.51 22.02
N THR A 532 9.03 -6.32 21.14
CA THR A 532 9.81 -7.41 20.51
C THR A 532 10.53 -8.22 21.58
N ARG A 533 11.18 -7.56 22.55
CA ARG A 533 11.81 -8.23 23.70
C ARG A 533 10.81 -9.07 24.49
N ALA A 534 9.65 -8.52 24.84
CA ALA A 534 8.64 -9.22 25.63
C ALA A 534 8.09 -10.46 24.90
N MET A 535 7.83 -10.36 23.59
CA MET A 535 7.39 -11.50 22.78
C MET A 535 8.44 -12.60 22.73
N LEU A 536 9.71 -12.27 22.51
CA LEU A 536 10.79 -13.25 22.46
C LEU A 536 11.06 -13.90 23.83
N LEU A 537 10.97 -13.13 24.92
CA LEU A 537 11.08 -13.67 26.28
C LEU A 537 9.94 -14.63 26.62
N GLN A 538 8.72 -14.32 26.19
CA GLN A 538 7.58 -15.24 26.34
C GLN A 538 7.83 -16.55 25.58
N ILE A 539 8.26 -16.46 24.31
CA ILE A 539 8.61 -17.65 23.51
C ILE A 539 9.73 -18.44 24.21
N ARG A 540 10.78 -17.77 24.69
CA ARG A 540 11.89 -18.41 25.41
C ARG A 540 11.42 -19.13 26.66
N SER A 541 10.58 -18.50 27.48
CA SER A 541 10.07 -19.14 28.70
C SER A 541 9.23 -20.40 28.43
N GLU A 542 8.54 -20.45 27.28
CA GLU A 542 7.72 -21.61 26.90
C GLU A 542 8.53 -22.73 26.24
N THR A 543 9.79 -22.47 25.85
CA THR A 543 10.60 -23.39 25.01
C THR A 543 12.04 -23.57 25.49
N GLU A 544 12.38 -23.07 26.68
CA GLU A 544 13.74 -23.08 27.23
C GLU A 544 14.36 -24.48 27.25
N ASN A 545 13.56 -25.49 27.63
CA ASN A 545 13.95 -26.90 27.70
C ASN A 545 13.50 -27.71 26.47
N GLY A 546 13.21 -27.03 25.36
CA GLY A 546 12.47 -27.59 24.22
C GLY A 546 10.98 -27.70 24.49
N PHE A 547 10.21 -28.02 23.46
CA PHE A 547 8.78 -28.26 23.54
C PHE A 547 8.37 -29.47 22.72
N VAL A 548 7.39 -30.23 23.20
CA VAL A 548 6.93 -31.45 22.55
C VAL A 548 5.97 -31.11 21.42
N VAL A 549 6.14 -31.77 20.28
CA VAL A 549 5.19 -31.78 19.17
C VAL A 549 4.73 -33.21 18.88
N ASP A 550 3.43 -33.39 18.81
CA ASP A 550 2.80 -34.63 18.35
C ASP A 550 2.59 -34.54 16.84
N LEU A 551 3.28 -35.40 16.09
CA LEU A 551 3.20 -35.47 14.63
C LEU A 551 2.08 -36.41 14.14
N GLY A 552 1.26 -36.96 15.03
CA GLY A 552 0.12 -37.83 14.74
C GLY A 552 0.44 -39.33 14.80
N SER A 553 -0.57 -40.15 14.47
CA SER A 553 -0.74 -41.58 14.80
C SER A 553 0.29 -42.61 14.27
N SER A 554 1.44 -42.17 13.78
CA SER A 554 2.51 -43.07 13.29
C SER A 554 3.88 -42.86 13.95
N GLY A 555 4.01 -41.96 14.93
CA GLY A 555 5.29 -41.70 15.62
C GLY A 555 5.11 -41.27 17.06
N GLU A 556 6.17 -41.43 17.85
CA GLU A 556 6.25 -40.88 19.21
C GLU A 556 6.31 -39.34 19.15
N PRO A 557 5.77 -38.63 20.15
CA PRO A 557 5.94 -37.19 20.28
C PRO A 557 7.42 -36.81 20.26
N VAL A 558 7.76 -35.77 19.50
CA VAL A 558 9.14 -35.35 19.28
C VAL A 558 9.42 -34.08 20.07
N LEU A 559 10.56 -34.03 20.77
CA LEU A 559 11.02 -32.82 21.45
C LEU A 559 11.73 -31.90 20.47
N CYS A 560 11.19 -30.70 20.25
CA CYS A 560 11.73 -29.66 19.37
C CYS A 560 12.51 -28.61 20.17
N PHE A 561 13.71 -28.25 19.69
CA PHE A 561 14.55 -27.20 20.26
C PHE A 561 14.70 -26.03 19.29
N ILE A 562 14.86 -24.83 19.84
CA ILE A 562 15.14 -23.61 19.08
C ILE A 562 16.56 -23.17 19.39
N ASP A 563 17.43 -23.19 18.39
CA ASP A 563 18.85 -22.84 18.56
C ASP A 563 19.11 -21.36 18.34
N SER A 564 18.41 -20.75 17.39
CA SER A 564 18.62 -19.37 16.99
C SER A 564 17.32 -18.71 16.53
N VAL A 565 17.26 -17.38 16.66
CA VAL A 565 16.15 -16.56 16.15
C VAL A 565 16.67 -15.52 15.16
N ILE A 566 16.23 -15.60 13.91
CA ILE A 566 16.48 -14.60 12.87
C ILE A 566 15.44 -13.49 13.01
N LEU A 567 15.89 -12.26 13.21
CA LEU A 567 15.03 -11.07 13.18
C LEU A 567 14.96 -10.54 11.74
N LEU A 568 13.93 -10.95 10.99
CA LEU A 568 13.70 -10.55 9.61
C LEU A 568 12.71 -9.39 9.57
N MET A 569 13.14 -8.20 9.19
CA MET A 569 12.21 -7.07 9.04
C MET A 569 12.80 -5.98 8.15
N ASP A 570 11.96 -5.01 7.78
CA ASP A 570 12.44 -3.84 7.07
C ASP A 570 13.38 -3.00 7.96
N HIS A 571 14.22 -2.16 7.36
CA HIS A 571 15.19 -1.35 8.11
C HIS A 571 14.56 -0.38 9.13
N GLU A 572 13.34 0.13 8.90
CA GLU A 572 12.65 1.02 9.83
C GLU A 572 12.12 0.23 11.04
N ALA A 573 11.65 -1.00 10.83
CA ALA A 573 11.31 -1.94 11.88
C ALA A 573 12.55 -2.40 12.65
N ILE A 574 13.70 -2.65 11.99
CA ILE A 574 14.98 -2.93 12.67
C ILE A 574 15.34 -1.77 13.59
N ARG A 575 15.22 -0.53 13.09
CA ARG A 575 15.42 0.70 13.87
C ARG A 575 14.53 0.72 15.11
N ALA A 576 13.23 0.48 14.92
CA ALA A 576 12.26 0.50 16.00
C ALA A 576 12.45 -0.63 17.02
N CYS A 577 12.83 -1.84 16.59
CA CYS A 577 12.92 -3.02 17.45
C CYS A 577 14.26 -3.15 18.19
N THR A 578 15.34 -2.58 17.65
CA THR A 578 16.69 -2.65 18.26
C THR A 578 17.12 -1.35 18.89
N GLY A 579 16.52 -0.22 18.52
CA GLY A 579 16.95 1.11 18.91
C GLY A 579 18.16 1.64 18.13
N THR A 580 18.61 1.00 17.05
CA THR A 580 19.60 1.64 16.15
C THR A 580 19.02 2.95 15.59
N LYS A 581 19.84 3.93 15.19
CA LYS A 581 19.37 5.19 14.58
C LYS A 581 18.91 5.01 13.12
N GLY A 582 19.30 3.93 12.45
CA GLY A 582 18.84 3.57 11.11
C GLY A 582 19.25 4.55 10.01
N ALA A 583 18.56 4.54 8.88
CA ALA A 583 18.97 5.22 7.64
C ALA A 583 19.19 6.74 7.76
N SER A 584 18.47 7.43 8.66
CA SER A 584 18.64 8.87 8.89
C SER A 584 19.72 9.22 9.93
N GLY A 585 20.30 8.21 10.59
CA GLY A 585 21.38 8.37 11.56
C GLY A 585 22.72 8.70 10.93
N LEU A 586 23.61 9.32 11.71
CA LEU A 586 25.01 9.51 11.32
C LEU A 586 25.69 8.15 11.12
N LYS A 587 25.56 7.25 12.11
CA LYS A 587 25.82 5.82 11.95
C LYS A 587 24.54 5.12 11.54
N CYS A 588 24.47 4.72 10.28
CA CYS A 588 23.25 4.20 9.68
C CYS A 588 23.16 2.67 9.66
N CYS A 589 24.25 1.94 9.92
CA CYS A 589 24.29 0.48 9.87
C CYS A 589 24.45 -0.12 11.27
N ILE A 590 23.58 -1.06 11.63
CA ILE A 590 23.67 -1.82 12.89
C ILE A 590 24.84 -2.82 12.90
N LYS A 591 25.29 -3.26 11.72
CA LYS A 591 26.32 -4.30 11.55
C LYS A 591 27.74 -3.75 11.37
N CYS A 592 27.91 -2.44 11.15
CA CYS A 592 29.21 -1.84 10.84
C CYS A 592 29.52 -0.67 11.77
N LEU A 593 30.61 -0.77 12.54
CA LEU A 593 30.96 0.22 13.57
C LEU A 593 31.49 1.54 13.00
N ASN A 594 32.14 1.50 11.84
CA ASN A 594 32.80 2.62 11.16
C ASN A 594 32.06 3.07 9.87
N CYS A 595 30.80 2.66 9.70
CA CYS A 595 29.97 3.07 8.56
C CYS A 595 29.19 4.35 8.88
N LEU A 596 29.36 5.38 8.05
CA LEU A 596 28.71 6.68 8.19
C LEU A 596 27.79 6.99 7.00
N SER A 597 26.86 7.94 7.19
CA SER A 597 26.05 8.44 6.08
C SER A 597 26.89 9.19 5.03
N VAL A 598 26.32 9.34 3.83
CA VAL A 598 26.98 9.97 2.67
C VAL A 598 27.61 11.31 3.05
N ASN A 599 28.86 11.53 2.62
CA ASN A 599 29.62 12.76 2.86
C ASN A 599 29.83 13.09 4.35
N LYS A 600 29.85 12.08 5.23
CA LYS A 600 30.16 12.24 6.67
C LYS A 600 31.44 11.55 7.11
N ALA A 601 32.12 10.82 6.22
CA ALA A 601 33.31 10.07 6.55
C ALA A 601 34.63 10.83 6.35
N ASP A 602 34.68 11.83 5.46
CA ASP A 602 35.94 12.48 5.02
C ASP A 602 36.81 13.03 6.16
N ALA A 603 36.18 13.52 7.22
CA ALA A 603 36.87 14.11 8.37
C ALA A 603 37.12 13.12 9.53
N VAL A 604 36.79 11.84 9.36
CA VAL A 604 36.82 10.84 10.43
C VAL A 604 37.72 9.68 10.03
N HIS A 605 38.87 9.56 10.70
CA HIS A 605 39.86 8.51 10.44
C HIS A 605 39.25 7.10 10.50
N ASP A 606 39.63 6.24 9.55
CA ASP A 606 39.14 4.86 9.39
C ASP A 606 37.62 4.68 9.28
N HIS A 607 36.87 5.75 9.02
CA HIS A 607 35.45 5.65 8.72
C HIS A 607 35.23 5.73 7.22
N TYR A 608 34.18 5.04 6.78
CA TYR A 608 33.77 4.99 5.38
C TYR A 608 32.29 5.30 5.29
N ASP A 609 31.90 6.00 4.24
CA ASP A 609 30.48 6.25 4.01
C ASP A 609 29.81 5.05 3.33
N ILE A 610 28.48 5.12 3.23
CA ILE A 610 27.67 4.08 2.57
C ILE A 610 27.95 3.88 1.07
N THR A 611 28.71 4.78 0.43
CA THR A 611 29.07 4.66 -1.00
C THR A 611 30.26 3.72 -1.20
N CYS A 612 31.04 3.45 -0.13
CA CYS A 612 32.15 2.51 -0.17
C CYS A 612 31.68 1.09 -0.50
N THR A 613 32.18 0.55 -1.61
CA THR A 613 31.82 -0.78 -2.10
C THR A 613 32.57 -1.92 -1.39
N ALA A 614 33.70 -1.62 -0.76
CA ALA A 614 34.58 -2.60 -0.13
C ALA A 614 34.05 -2.99 1.26
N ILE A 615 33.37 -4.14 1.37
CA ILE A 615 32.72 -4.57 2.61
C ILE A 615 33.76 -4.88 3.71
N GLU A 616 34.94 -5.33 3.31
CA GLU A 616 36.08 -5.69 4.15
C GLU A 616 36.71 -4.49 4.88
N LYS A 617 36.42 -3.26 4.44
CA LYS A 617 36.85 -2.04 5.14
C LYS A 617 35.98 -1.70 6.34
N PHE A 618 34.78 -2.29 6.42
CA PHE A 618 33.87 -2.05 7.52
C PHE A 618 34.14 -2.99 8.69
N TRP A 619 34.19 -2.44 9.90
CA TRP A 619 34.42 -3.21 11.11
C TRP A 619 33.10 -3.84 11.59
N PRO A 620 33.02 -5.18 11.67
CA PRO A 620 31.79 -5.84 12.06
C PRO A 620 31.44 -5.53 13.52
N ALA A 621 30.18 -5.21 13.76
CA ALA A 621 29.66 -5.06 15.11
C ALA A 621 29.44 -6.44 15.77
N SER A 622 29.86 -6.55 17.03
CA SER A 622 29.66 -7.74 17.86
C SER A 622 28.72 -7.46 19.04
N ASN A 623 28.19 -8.50 19.67
CA ASN A 623 27.39 -8.35 20.89
C ASN A 623 28.17 -7.58 21.99
N GLY A 624 29.48 -7.79 22.09
CA GLY A 624 30.35 -7.04 23.00
C GLY A 624 30.39 -5.54 22.68
N SER A 625 30.53 -5.17 21.39
CA SER A 625 30.51 -3.75 20.99
C SER A 625 29.17 -3.07 21.26
N VAL A 626 28.05 -3.79 21.10
CA VAL A 626 26.70 -3.25 21.39
C VAL A 626 26.50 -3.09 22.89
N ARG A 627 26.95 -4.04 23.71
CA ARG A 627 26.90 -3.92 25.19
C ARG A 627 27.74 -2.75 25.68
N ALA A 628 28.96 -2.58 25.15
CA ALA A 628 29.80 -1.42 25.48
C ALA A 628 29.12 -0.08 25.12
N ALA A 629 28.42 -0.01 23.98
CA ALA A 629 27.63 1.17 23.64
C ALA A 629 26.46 1.40 24.62
N ALA A 630 25.77 0.33 25.02
CA ALA A 630 24.67 0.39 25.98
C ALA A 630 25.15 0.83 27.38
N ASP A 631 26.28 0.30 27.86
CA ASP A 631 26.86 0.67 29.14
C ASP A 631 27.24 2.16 29.15
N ARG A 632 27.87 2.65 28.07
CA ARG A 632 28.20 4.06 27.93
C ARG A 632 26.97 4.98 27.93
N LEU A 633 25.87 4.53 27.30
CA LEU A 633 24.60 5.27 27.29
C LEU A 633 23.84 5.19 28.63
N ARG A 634 24.09 4.16 29.43
CA ARG A 634 23.53 3.99 30.77
C ARG A 634 24.21 4.92 31.78
N GLU A 635 25.53 5.05 31.70
CA GLU A 635 26.34 5.89 32.59
C GLU A 635 26.15 7.40 32.36
N GLU A 636 25.81 7.84 31.15
CA GLU A 636 25.63 9.26 30.87
C GLU A 636 24.22 9.74 31.24
N GLU A 637 24.14 10.53 32.31
CA GLU A 637 22.91 11.13 32.83
C GLU A 637 22.63 12.51 32.23
N ARG A 638 23.65 13.24 31.75
CA ARG A 638 23.45 14.60 31.21
C ARG A 638 22.79 14.51 29.85
N LYS A 639 21.53 14.96 29.76
CA LYS A 639 20.69 14.91 28.56
C LYS A 639 21.39 15.35 27.27
N GLY A 640 22.11 16.48 27.27
CA GLY A 640 22.82 16.99 26.09
C GLY A 640 23.92 16.06 25.60
N LYS A 641 24.79 15.59 26.53
CA LYS A 641 25.86 14.65 26.19
C LYS A 641 25.32 13.27 25.82
N LYS A 642 24.23 12.82 26.45
CA LYS A 642 23.55 11.58 26.08
C LYS A 642 23.04 11.62 24.64
N GLN A 643 22.41 12.73 24.23
CA GLN A 643 21.97 12.91 22.84
C GLN A 643 23.13 12.92 21.83
N GLU A 644 24.26 13.53 22.21
CA GLU A 644 25.48 13.49 21.41
C GLU A 644 26.04 12.07 21.30
N LEU A 645 26.15 11.34 22.42
CA LEU A 645 26.56 9.93 22.44
C LEU A 645 25.62 9.06 21.61
N GLU A 646 24.31 9.24 21.71
CA GLU A 646 23.34 8.52 20.88
C GLU A 646 23.60 8.72 19.38
N LYS A 647 23.95 9.94 18.98
CA LYS A 647 24.28 10.28 17.58
C LYS A 647 25.59 9.61 17.15
N LEU A 648 26.64 9.69 17.97
CA LEU A 648 27.98 9.18 17.66
C LEU A 648 28.05 7.64 17.72
N LEU A 649 27.34 7.02 18.65
CA LEU A 649 27.28 5.56 18.79
C LEU A 649 26.28 4.92 17.81
N GLY A 650 25.30 5.67 17.30
CA GLY A 650 24.31 5.16 16.36
C GLY A 650 23.12 4.46 17.01
N TRP A 651 22.83 4.78 18.27
CA TRP A 651 21.81 4.13 19.08
C TRP A 651 20.92 5.14 19.79
N ASN A 652 19.63 4.85 19.89
CA ASN A 652 18.73 5.47 20.84
C ASN A 652 18.77 4.67 22.15
N ALA A 653 19.08 5.33 23.27
CA ALA A 653 19.29 4.68 24.55
C ALA A 653 18.04 3.95 25.04
N ALA A 654 16.86 4.59 24.94
CA ALA A 654 15.61 3.99 25.40
C ALA A 654 15.28 2.71 24.60
N GLY A 655 15.37 2.77 23.27
CA GLY A 655 15.14 1.61 22.40
C GLY A 655 16.17 0.50 22.60
N LEU A 656 17.47 0.84 22.67
CA LEU A 656 18.53 -0.16 22.85
C LEU A 656 18.41 -0.90 24.19
N LEU A 657 18.25 -0.16 25.28
CA LEU A 657 18.19 -0.73 26.63
C LEU A 657 16.92 -1.58 26.85
N ALA A 658 15.81 -1.20 26.20
CA ALA A 658 14.57 -1.96 26.23
C ALA A 658 14.51 -3.10 25.19
N GLY A 659 15.44 -3.14 24.24
CA GLY A 659 15.42 -4.05 23.10
C GLY A 659 15.88 -5.48 23.39
N PRO A 660 15.70 -6.40 22.42
CA PRO A 660 16.00 -7.81 22.59
C PRO A 660 17.51 -8.10 22.69
N LEU A 661 18.37 -7.25 22.11
CA LEU A 661 19.83 -7.42 22.16
C LEU A 661 20.41 -7.27 23.57
N MET A 662 19.68 -6.63 24.49
CA MET A 662 20.11 -6.39 25.88
C MET A 662 19.46 -7.35 26.88
N ALA A 663 18.72 -8.37 26.43
CA ALA A 663 18.05 -9.33 27.29
C ALA A 663 18.91 -10.59 27.48
N PRO A 664 19.47 -10.85 28.68
CA PRO A 664 20.41 -11.97 28.89
C PRO A 664 19.82 -13.35 28.54
N ALA A 665 18.52 -13.56 28.82
CA ALA A 665 17.83 -14.80 28.49
C ALA A 665 17.71 -15.07 26.97
N LEU A 666 18.00 -14.08 26.12
CA LEU A 666 17.96 -14.18 24.66
C LEU A 666 19.37 -14.25 24.04
N ASP A 667 20.44 -14.22 24.82
CA ASP A 667 21.84 -14.15 24.31
C ASP A 667 22.20 -15.31 23.37
N SER A 668 21.65 -16.49 23.62
CA SER A 668 21.85 -17.67 22.77
C SER A 668 21.05 -17.60 21.46
N TRP A 669 20.01 -16.78 21.39
CA TRP A 669 19.09 -16.72 20.24
C TRP A 669 19.28 -15.49 19.36
N VAL A 670 19.56 -14.34 19.97
CA VAL A 670 19.54 -13.04 19.31
C VAL A 670 20.90 -12.39 19.43
N SER A 671 21.46 -11.98 18.29
CA SER A 671 22.71 -11.23 18.20
C SER A 671 22.61 -10.21 17.07
N VAL A 672 23.59 -9.31 16.98
CA VAL A 672 23.69 -8.37 15.84
C VAL A 672 23.74 -9.12 14.50
N GLU A 673 24.31 -10.33 14.50
CA GLU A 673 24.41 -11.16 13.32
C GLU A 673 23.07 -11.75 12.88
N THR A 674 22.18 -12.08 13.82
CA THR A 674 20.85 -12.67 13.53
C THR A 674 19.81 -11.64 13.10
N VAL A 675 20.11 -10.33 13.22
CA VAL A 675 19.33 -9.26 12.60
C VAL A 675 19.55 -9.28 11.09
N HIS A 676 18.52 -9.60 10.30
CA HIS A 676 18.63 -9.70 8.85
C HIS A 676 18.11 -8.45 8.15
N PHE A 677 18.94 -7.88 7.28
CA PHE A 677 18.45 -6.96 6.27
C PHE A 677 17.70 -7.74 5.19
N ASP A 678 16.45 -7.36 4.98
CA ASP A 678 15.59 -7.96 3.97
C ASP A 678 15.90 -7.43 2.55
N THR A 679 16.07 -8.34 1.60
CA THR A 679 16.35 -8.02 0.20
C THR A 679 15.12 -7.48 -0.53
N MET A 680 13.92 -7.84 -0.10
CA MET A 680 12.68 -7.34 -0.70
C MET A 680 12.56 -5.82 -0.53
N HIS A 681 12.78 -5.29 0.68
CA HIS A 681 12.76 -3.85 0.96
C HIS A 681 14.04 -3.14 0.53
N ALA A 682 15.19 -3.82 0.50
CA ALA A 682 16.43 -3.23 -0.01
C ALA A 682 16.34 -2.91 -1.51
N TYR A 683 15.80 -3.83 -2.32
CA TYR A 683 15.76 -3.67 -3.78
C TYR A 683 14.40 -3.25 -4.34
N PHE A 684 13.29 -3.85 -3.88
CA PHE A 684 12.00 -3.76 -4.56
C PHE A 684 11.05 -2.74 -3.92
N SER A 685 10.83 -2.79 -2.60
CA SER A 685 9.87 -1.92 -1.90
C SER A 685 10.48 -0.55 -1.59
N ASN A 686 10.18 0.46 -2.43
CA ASN A 686 10.84 1.78 -2.38
C ASN A 686 12.37 1.64 -2.28
N GLY A 687 12.92 0.61 -2.96
CA GLY A 687 14.30 0.17 -2.84
C GLY A 687 15.18 0.70 -3.97
N ILE A 688 16.35 0.09 -4.11
CA ILE A 688 17.36 0.44 -5.11
C ILE A 688 16.79 0.41 -6.53
N ILE A 689 15.94 -0.57 -6.87
CA ILE A 689 15.34 -0.67 -8.22
C ILE A 689 14.44 0.54 -8.49
N GLY A 690 13.55 0.89 -7.56
CA GLY A 690 12.64 2.02 -7.74
C GLY A 690 13.39 3.34 -7.90
N GLN A 691 14.44 3.53 -7.10
CA GLN A 691 15.34 4.67 -7.22
C GLN A 691 16.05 4.71 -8.58
N GLU A 692 16.69 3.61 -8.99
CA GLU A 692 17.47 3.57 -10.24
C GLU A 692 16.59 3.70 -11.48
N LEU A 693 15.38 3.12 -11.48
CA LEU A 693 14.42 3.34 -12.56
C LEU A 693 14.04 4.82 -12.69
N GLY A 694 13.88 5.54 -11.58
CA GLY A 694 13.64 6.98 -11.60
C GLY A 694 14.81 7.76 -12.21
N CYS A 695 16.04 7.48 -11.76
CA CYS A 695 17.24 8.10 -12.32
C CYS A 695 17.45 7.77 -13.81
N TRP A 696 17.23 6.50 -14.19
CA TRP A 696 17.29 6.05 -15.58
C TRP A 696 16.27 6.77 -16.44
N TRP A 697 15.03 6.94 -15.96
CA TRP A 697 13.98 7.65 -16.69
C TRP A 697 14.33 9.12 -16.93
N GLY A 698 14.90 9.79 -15.93
CA GLY A 698 15.40 11.17 -16.09
C GLY A 698 16.40 11.29 -17.25
N HIS A 699 17.40 10.41 -17.31
CA HIS A 699 18.36 10.39 -18.42
C HIS A 699 17.72 10.03 -19.78
N VAL A 700 16.76 9.11 -19.79
CA VAL A 700 16.03 8.77 -21.03
C VAL A 700 15.27 9.98 -21.57
N GLN A 701 14.61 10.75 -20.70
CA GLN A 701 13.92 11.98 -21.08
C GLN A 701 14.91 13.03 -21.60
N GLU A 702 16.04 13.22 -20.91
CA GLU A 702 17.03 14.24 -21.24
C GLU A 702 17.81 13.96 -22.53
N HIS A 703 18.20 12.70 -22.76
CA HIS A 703 19.18 12.36 -23.80
C HIS A 703 18.61 11.56 -24.98
N ALA A 704 17.48 10.87 -24.81
CA ALA A 704 16.91 10.03 -25.86
C ALA A 704 15.55 10.53 -26.40
N GLY A 705 14.92 11.50 -25.72
CA GLY A 705 13.61 12.05 -26.15
C GLY A 705 12.49 11.02 -26.19
N VAL A 706 12.63 9.91 -25.47
CA VAL A 706 11.65 8.81 -25.44
C VAL A 706 10.50 9.18 -24.50
N THR A 707 9.28 8.91 -24.95
CA THR A 707 8.04 9.13 -24.20
C THR A 707 7.59 7.86 -23.46
N LEU A 708 6.80 8.02 -22.38
CA LEU A 708 6.18 6.87 -21.70
C LEU A 708 5.30 6.05 -22.64
N ALA A 709 4.64 6.70 -23.62
CA ALA A 709 3.84 6.01 -24.61
C ALA A 709 4.68 5.05 -25.48
N GLN A 710 5.90 5.44 -25.87
CA GLN A 710 6.81 4.57 -26.61
C GLN A 710 7.29 3.39 -25.76
N LEU A 711 7.58 3.60 -24.47
CA LEU A 711 7.88 2.50 -23.54
C LEU A 711 6.69 1.56 -23.36
N ALA A 712 5.47 2.10 -23.25
CA ALA A 712 4.25 1.32 -23.16
C ALA A 712 4.03 0.48 -24.44
N THR A 713 4.29 1.05 -25.62
CA THR A 713 4.24 0.31 -26.90
C THR A 713 5.27 -0.80 -26.94
N TYR A 714 6.51 -0.54 -26.50
CA TYR A 714 7.53 -1.56 -26.39
C TYR A 714 7.11 -2.69 -25.45
N ALA A 715 6.60 -2.35 -24.27
CA ALA A 715 6.11 -3.30 -23.28
C ALA A 715 4.92 -4.12 -23.81
N ALA A 716 4.03 -3.54 -24.62
CA ALA A 716 2.89 -4.23 -25.23
C ALA A 716 3.31 -5.36 -26.18
N MET A 717 4.53 -5.35 -26.72
CA MET A 717 5.06 -6.44 -27.55
C MET A 717 5.33 -7.72 -26.75
N TRP A 718 5.43 -7.62 -25.42
CA TRP A 718 5.79 -8.74 -24.56
C TRP A 718 4.56 -9.45 -24.00
N SER A 719 4.55 -10.78 -24.12
CA SER A 719 3.56 -11.66 -23.51
C SER A 719 4.03 -12.18 -22.15
N ARG A 720 3.10 -12.28 -21.19
CA ARG A 720 3.36 -12.82 -19.85
C ARG A 720 3.48 -14.35 -19.93
N CYS A 721 4.56 -14.92 -19.40
CA CYS A 721 4.72 -16.37 -19.34
C CYS A 721 3.67 -16.99 -18.41
N PRO A 722 2.91 -18.03 -18.81
CA PRO A 722 1.96 -18.72 -17.93
C PRO A 722 2.60 -19.17 -16.61
N ASN A 723 1.84 -19.05 -15.51
CA ASN A 723 2.25 -19.37 -14.13
C ASN A 723 3.51 -18.68 -13.58
N SER A 724 4.14 -17.78 -14.35
CA SER A 724 5.17 -16.89 -13.84
C SER A 724 4.57 -15.81 -12.91
N PRO A 725 5.38 -15.14 -12.08
CA PRO A 725 4.97 -13.92 -11.38
C PRO A 725 4.31 -12.88 -12.30
N ALA A 726 4.78 -12.72 -13.53
CA ALA A 726 4.20 -11.80 -14.51
C ALA A 726 2.75 -12.12 -14.87
N ALA A 727 2.37 -13.40 -14.95
CA ALA A 727 1.00 -13.81 -15.28
C ALA A 727 -0.05 -13.33 -14.26
N LYS A 728 0.36 -13.08 -13.01
CA LYS A 728 -0.52 -12.60 -11.93
C LYS A 728 -0.68 -11.07 -11.91
N GLN A 729 0.04 -10.36 -12.77
CA GLN A 729 0.04 -8.90 -12.83
C GLN A 729 -0.77 -8.38 -14.01
N VAL A 730 -0.98 -7.06 -14.07
CA VAL A 730 -1.58 -6.38 -15.22
C VAL A 730 -0.75 -6.58 -16.50
N ALA A 731 -1.33 -6.27 -17.66
CA ALA A 731 -0.58 -6.33 -18.92
C ALA A 731 0.60 -5.33 -18.90
N PRO A 732 1.75 -5.66 -19.52
CA PRO A 732 3.01 -4.94 -19.31
C PRO A 732 2.96 -3.44 -19.61
N GLN A 733 2.18 -3.04 -20.62
CA GLN A 733 2.02 -1.64 -21.01
C GLN A 733 1.41 -0.76 -19.91
N PHE A 734 0.65 -1.33 -18.98
CA PHE A 734 0.01 -0.57 -17.90
C PHE A 734 0.97 -0.20 -16.77
N PHE A 735 2.23 -0.65 -16.81
CA PHE A 735 3.26 -0.19 -15.87
C PHE A 735 3.86 1.18 -16.24
N PHE A 736 3.62 1.66 -17.46
CA PHE A 736 4.19 2.90 -17.99
C PHE A 736 3.12 4.01 -18.00
N ASP A 737 2.67 4.37 -16.79
CA ASP A 737 1.72 5.46 -16.53
C ASP A 737 2.37 6.57 -15.69
N GLU A 738 1.91 7.81 -15.89
CA GLU A 738 2.41 9.02 -15.22
C GLU A 738 2.26 8.99 -13.69
N LYS A 739 1.37 8.17 -13.11
CA LYS A 739 1.27 8.05 -11.65
C LYS A 739 2.42 7.27 -11.04
N LEU A 740 2.93 6.28 -11.79
CA LEU A 740 4.05 5.42 -11.40
C LEU A 740 5.41 6.07 -11.72
N TRP A 741 5.50 6.77 -12.85
CA TRP A 741 6.69 7.47 -13.33
C TRP A 741 6.53 8.97 -13.15
N ARG A 742 7.17 9.52 -12.12
CA ARG A 742 7.15 10.97 -11.86
C ARG A 742 8.47 11.58 -12.27
N ASP A 743 8.41 12.79 -12.80
CA ASP A 743 9.60 13.61 -13.01
C ASP A 743 10.32 13.80 -11.67
N ASP A 744 11.66 13.69 -11.70
CA ASP A 744 12.56 13.82 -10.56
C ASP A 744 12.19 12.95 -9.34
N GLY A 745 11.62 11.77 -9.57
CA GLY A 745 11.18 10.87 -8.49
C GLY A 745 11.47 9.39 -8.75
N ASP A 746 11.52 8.63 -7.66
CA ASP A 746 11.59 7.18 -7.71
C ASP A 746 10.33 6.58 -8.36
N PHE A 747 10.50 5.46 -9.07
CA PHE A 747 9.39 4.65 -9.56
C PHE A 747 8.53 4.11 -8.40
N ARG A 748 7.21 4.29 -8.48
CA ARG A 748 6.26 4.03 -7.38
C ARG A 748 5.46 2.72 -7.49
N GLY A 749 5.98 1.73 -8.21
CA GLY A 749 5.31 0.44 -8.35
C GLY A 749 5.30 -0.38 -7.05
N GLU A 750 4.32 -1.28 -6.93
CA GLU A 750 4.36 -2.33 -5.92
C GLU A 750 5.56 -3.27 -6.16
N CYS A 751 5.97 -4.01 -5.14
CA CYS A 751 7.22 -4.80 -5.18
C CYS A 751 7.28 -5.81 -6.34
N ALA A 752 6.18 -6.54 -6.59
CA ALA A 752 6.13 -7.50 -7.69
C ALA A 752 6.15 -6.82 -9.06
N ALA A 753 5.51 -5.65 -9.20
CA ALA A 753 5.54 -4.86 -10.43
C ALA A 753 6.95 -4.29 -10.68
N THR A 754 7.62 -3.79 -9.64
CA THR A 754 8.97 -3.23 -9.72
C THR A 754 9.99 -4.22 -10.27
N ALA A 755 9.93 -5.49 -9.85
CA ALA A 755 10.78 -6.55 -10.39
C ALA A 755 10.57 -6.76 -11.90
N LEU A 756 9.33 -6.70 -12.35
CA LEU A 756 8.95 -6.94 -13.74
C LEU A 756 9.27 -5.77 -14.66
N VAL A 757 9.06 -4.55 -14.16
CA VAL A 757 9.39 -3.31 -14.89
C VAL A 757 10.89 -3.20 -15.13
N LEU A 758 11.72 -3.59 -14.16
CA LEU A 758 13.17 -3.67 -14.34
C LEU A 758 13.55 -4.48 -15.58
N LEU A 759 12.95 -5.66 -15.78
CA LEU A 759 13.22 -6.51 -16.94
C LEU A 759 12.89 -5.82 -18.26
N LEU A 760 11.75 -5.13 -18.31
CA LEU A 760 11.31 -4.41 -19.51
C LEU A 760 12.24 -3.22 -19.81
N CYS A 761 12.64 -2.46 -18.78
CA CYS A 761 13.56 -1.34 -18.92
C CYS A 761 14.97 -1.78 -19.32
N VAL A 762 15.46 -2.92 -18.81
CA VAL A 762 16.74 -3.50 -19.25
C VAL A 762 16.65 -3.94 -20.70
N GLY A 763 15.58 -4.65 -21.09
CA GLY A 763 15.39 -5.04 -22.49
C GLY A 763 15.29 -3.85 -23.42
N PHE A 764 14.54 -2.81 -23.04
CA PHE A 764 14.47 -1.57 -23.81
C PHE A 764 15.85 -0.89 -23.92
N SER A 765 16.62 -0.89 -22.83
CA SER A 765 17.96 -0.31 -22.80
C SER A 765 18.93 -1.03 -23.74
N GLU A 766 18.89 -2.37 -23.78
CA GLU A 766 19.73 -3.17 -24.67
C GLU A 766 19.34 -3.06 -26.15
N GLU A 767 18.05 -2.89 -26.45
CA GLU A 767 17.57 -2.93 -27.83
C GLU A 767 17.41 -1.56 -28.48
N MET A 768 17.03 -0.55 -27.69
CA MET A 768 16.65 0.77 -28.21
C MET A 768 17.64 1.85 -27.82
N LEU A 769 18.34 1.69 -26.69
CA LEU A 769 19.25 2.71 -26.16
C LEU A 769 20.74 2.36 -26.34
N ALA A 770 21.06 1.16 -26.82
CA ALA A 770 22.44 0.68 -26.91
C ALA A 770 23.33 1.49 -27.88
N GLU A 771 22.76 2.23 -28.83
CA GLU A 771 23.51 3.10 -29.74
C GLU A 771 23.65 4.54 -29.23
N TYR A 772 22.93 4.90 -28.15
CA TYR A 772 23.00 6.24 -27.57
C TYR A 772 24.20 6.32 -26.62
N GLU A 773 25.25 7.03 -27.02
CA GLU A 773 26.49 7.17 -26.24
C GLU A 773 26.20 7.73 -24.84
N ALA A 774 25.35 8.76 -24.75
CA ALA A 774 24.94 9.38 -23.48
C ALA A 774 24.23 8.41 -22.52
N MET A 775 23.60 7.34 -23.04
CA MET A 775 22.89 6.36 -22.21
C MET A 775 23.79 5.22 -21.71
N GLN A 776 24.99 5.04 -22.25
CA GLN A 776 25.81 3.84 -22.02
C GLN A 776 26.11 3.57 -20.54
N ALA A 777 26.38 4.62 -19.75
CA ALA A 777 26.63 4.47 -18.31
C ALA A 777 25.37 3.99 -17.57
N ALA A 778 24.22 4.60 -17.85
CA ALA A 778 22.93 4.21 -17.29
C ALA A 778 22.54 2.78 -17.69
N VAL A 779 22.75 2.38 -18.96
CA VAL A 779 22.52 1.01 -19.42
C VAL A 779 23.42 0.01 -18.68
N ARG A 780 24.73 0.31 -18.53
CA ARG A 780 25.66 -0.55 -17.77
C ARG A 780 25.21 -0.72 -16.32
N SER A 781 24.76 0.35 -15.67
CA SER A 781 24.24 0.31 -14.29
C SER A 781 23.01 -0.57 -14.20
N LEU A 782 22.01 -0.35 -15.06
CA LEU A 782 20.74 -1.07 -15.02
C LEU A 782 20.92 -2.57 -15.32
N THR A 783 21.80 -2.92 -16.27
CA THR A 783 22.15 -4.32 -16.56
C THR A 783 22.94 -4.96 -15.40
N ALA A 784 23.80 -4.20 -14.70
CA ALA A 784 24.50 -4.69 -13.52
C ALA A 784 23.52 -4.96 -12.36
N LEU A 785 22.54 -4.07 -12.15
CA LEU A 785 21.45 -4.25 -11.19
C LEU A 785 20.65 -5.52 -11.51
N TYR A 786 20.25 -5.71 -12.77
CA TYR A 786 19.58 -6.93 -13.21
C TYR A 786 20.39 -8.18 -12.86
N GLY A 787 21.71 -8.16 -13.10
CA GLY A 787 22.60 -9.25 -12.73
C GLY A 787 22.61 -9.58 -11.23
N VAL A 788 22.45 -8.58 -10.36
CA VAL A 788 22.28 -8.78 -8.90
C VAL A 788 20.95 -9.48 -8.60
N ILE A 789 19.86 -8.99 -9.19
CA ILE A 789 18.51 -9.55 -8.99
C ILE A 789 18.41 -11.00 -9.48
N SER A 790 19.03 -11.33 -10.62
CA SER A 790 19.08 -12.70 -11.12
C SER A 790 19.76 -13.64 -10.11
N VAL A 791 20.89 -13.24 -9.53
CA VAL A 791 21.58 -14.05 -8.50
C VAL A 791 20.75 -14.17 -7.23
N LEU A 792 20.06 -13.13 -6.80
CA LEU A 792 19.15 -13.22 -5.64
C LEU A 792 17.98 -14.19 -5.88
N ALA A 793 17.43 -14.19 -7.09
CA ALA A 793 16.38 -15.13 -7.49
C ALA A 793 16.91 -16.58 -7.51
N ASP A 794 18.13 -16.80 -8.01
CA ASP A 794 18.78 -18.11 -7.99
C ASP A 794 19.12 -18.57 -6.57
N ALA A 795 19.59 -17.65 -5.71
CA ALA A 795 19.93 -17.93 -4.33
C ALA A 795 18.76 -18.46 -3.48
N LYS A 796 17.51 -18.15 -3.86
CA LYS A 796 16.31 -18.72 -3.22
C LYS A 796 16.19 -20.24 -3.44
N ARG A 797 16.62 -20.72 -4.61
CA ARG A 797 16.57 -22.13 -5.00
C ARG A 797 17.86 -22.86 -4.66
N ASN A 798 18.98 -22.16 -4.85
CA ASN A 798 20.33 -22.68 -4.65
C ASN A 798 21.19 -21.64 -3.91
N PRO A 799 21.34 -21.76 -2.58
CA PRO A 799 22.11 -20.83 -1.76
C PRO A 799 23.56 -20.60 -2.26
N SER A 800 24.19 -21.58 -2.93
CA SER A 800 25.55 -21.42 -3.44
C SER A 800 25.68 -20.39 -4.57
N ALA A 801 24.57 -20.03 -5.24
CA ALA A 801 24.54 -18.94 -6.21
C ALA A 801 24.96 -17.60 -5.59
N ALA A 802 24.73 -17.41 -4.28
CA ALA A 802 25.10 -16.19 -3.56
C ALA A 802 26.61 -15.95 -3.49
N SER A 803 27.46 -16.94 -3.80
CA SER A 803 28.93 -16.78 -3.84
C SER A 803 29.39 -15.65 -4.78
N THR A 804 28.63 -15.36 -5.83
CA THR A 804 28.94 -14.27 -6.78
C THR A 804 28.19 -12.97 -6.51
N LEU A 805 27.31 -12.96 -5.49
CA LEU A 805 26.39 -11.85 -5.21
C LEU A 805 27.15 -10.57 -4.85
N LEU A 806 28.07 -10.64 -3.87
CA LEU A 806 28.85 -9.48 -3.41
C LEU A 806 29.58 -8.79 -4.57
N ALA A 807 30.29 -9.56 -5.41
CA ALA A 807 31.01 -9.01 -6.56
C ALA A 807 30.08 -8.30 -7.56
N LYS A 808 28.87 -8.83 -7.77
CA LYS A 808 27.85 -8.20 -8.63
C LYS A 808 27.28 -6.93 -7.99
N GLN A 809 27.06 -6.92 -6.67
CA GLN A 809 26.60 -5.73 -5.95
C GLN A 809 27.64 -4.62 -6.01
N GLN A 810 28.92 -4.94 -5.78
CA GLN A 810 30.01 -3.98 -5.90
C GLN A 810 30.14 -3.42 -7.31
N ARG A 811 29.99 -4.28 -8.33
CA ARG A 811 29.97 -3.84 -9.74
C ARG A 811 28.80 -2.91 -10.01
N HIS A 812 27.61 -3.27 -9.56
CA HIS A 812 26.42 -2.43 -9.70
C HIS A 812 26.62 -1.06 -9.04
N MET A 813 27.09 -1.00 -7.79
CA MET A 813 27.39 0.26 -7.11
C MET A 813 28.36 1.13 -7.92
N LYS A 814 29.44 0.55 -8.45
CA LYS A 814 30.41 1.30 -9.29
C LYS A 814 29.76 1.86 -10.56
N CYS A 815 28.99 1.04 -11.27
CA CYS A 815 28.28 1.49 -12.47
C CYS A 815 27.20 2.53 -12.15
N PHE A 816 26.55 2.44 -10.99
CA PHE A 816 25.56 3.41 -10.52
C PHE A 816 26.21 4.76 -10.22
N ALA A 817 27.34 4.77 -9.52
CA ALA A 817 28.09 6.01 -9.27
C ALA A 817 28.57 6.67 -10.57
N GLU A 818 29.04 5.86 -11.53
CA GLU A 818 29.45 6.35 -12.85
C GLU A 818 28.27 6.98 -13.62
N ALA A 819 27.07 6.41 -13.51
CA ALA A 819 25.89 6.90 -14.20
C ALA A 819 25.25 8.11 -13.51
N TYR A 820 25.14 8.11 -12.18
CA TYR A 820 24.27 9.04 -11.43
C TYR A 820 24.94 9.78 -10.28
N THR A 821 26.27 9.66 -10.13
CA THR A 821 27.06 10.05 -8.96
C THR A 821 26.85 9.18 -7.72
N ASP A 822 27.88 9.10 -6.87
CA ASP A 822 27.85 8.39 -5.59
C ASP A 822 26.92 9.05 -4.56
N THR A 823 26.74 10.37 -4.62
CA THR A 823 25.87 11.13 -3.71
C THR A 823 24.39 10.73 -3.78
N CYS A 824 23.98 10.13 -4.90
CA CYS A 824 22.65 9.56 -5.06
C CYS A 824 22.47 8.26 -4.25
N MET A 825 23.53 7.56 -3.84
CA MET A 825 23.38 6.30 -3.11
C MET A 825 22.75 6.51 -1.73
N ARG A 826 21.76 5.67 -1.43
CA ARG A 826 21.04 5.68 -0.14
C ARG A 826 21.47 4.48 0.73
N PRO A 827 21.22 4.49 2.06
CA PRO A 827 21.71 3.44 2.97
C PRO A 827 21.39 1.99 2.57
N LYS A 828 20.33 1.78 1.78
CA LYS A 828 19.95 0.47 1.24
C LYS A 828 21.05 -0.17 0.38
N PHE A 829 21.88 0.60 -0.32
CA PHE A 829 23.03 0.07 -1.07
C PHE A 829 24.01 -0.64 -0.13
N HIS A 830 24.37 0.00 0.99
CA HIS A 830 25.23 -0.60 2.00
C HIS A 830 24.56 -1.79 2.72
N TYR A 831 23.28 -1.67 3.09
CA TYR A 831 22.55 -2.78 3.74
C TYR A 831 22.53 -4.04 2.88
N ALA A 832 22.36 -3.89 1.56
CA ALA A 832 22.34 -5.01 0.65
C ALA A 832 23.67 -5.79 0.62
N LEU A 833 24.82 -5.15 0.87
CA LEU A 833 26.12 -5.85 0.88
C LEU A 833 26.22 -6.94 1.97
N HIS A 834 25.42 -6.83 3.04
CA HIS A 834 25.36 -7.84 4.11
C HIS A 834 24.63 -9.12 3.70
N THR A 835 23.85 -9.10 2.62
CA THR A 835 23.04 -10.26 2.18
C THR A 835 23.89 -11.50 1.92
N THR A 836 25.08 -11.35 1.34
CA THR A 836 25.97 -12.49 1.05
C THR A 836 26.37 -13.23 2.34
N ALA A 837 26.77 -12.49 3.38
CA ALA A 837 27.13 -13.06 4.66
C ALA A 837 25.92 -13.69 5.39
N GLN A 838 24.75 -13.07 5.29
CA GLN A 838 23.49 -13.62 5.83
C GLN A 838 23.15 -14.98 5.20
N ILE A 839 23.24 -15.10 3.87
CA ILE A 839 22.96 -16.35 3.15
C ILE A 839 24.01 -17.41 3.49
N ALA A 840 25.30 -17.04 3.54
CA ALA A 840 26.38 -17.96 3.87
C ALA A 840 26.23 -18.54 5.29
N LYS A 841 25.85 -17.71 6.27
CA LYS A 841 25.69 -18.13 7.66
C LYS A 841 24.52 -19.10 7.86
N PHE A 842 23.37 -18.81 7.26
CA PHE A 842 22.13 -19.58 7.49
C PHE A 842 21.82 -20.60 6.40
N GLY A 843 22.66 -20.69 5.36
CA GLY A 843 22.49 -21.65 4.25
C GLY A 843 21.21 -21.43 3.43
N ARG A 844 20.55 -20.27 3.54
CA ARG A 844 19.28 -19.94 2.87
C ARG A 844 19.15 -18.43 2.61
N HIS A 845 18.53 -18.09 1.49
CA HIS A 845 18.06 -16.72 1.23
C HIS A 845 16.62 -16.58 1.72
N VAL A 846 16.42 -15.68 2.68
CA VAL A 846 15.10 -15.37 3.28
C VAL A 846 14.75 -13.91 2.98
N ASP A 847 13.49 -13.65 2.63
CA ASP A 847 12.96 -12.31 2.37
C ASP A 847 11.49 -12.15 2.77
N CYS A 848 11.00 -10.92 2.71
CA CYS A 848 9.69 -10.52 3.22
C CYS A 848 8.54 -10.66 2.20
N PHE A 849 8.78 -11.19 0.99
CA PHE A 849 7.70 -11.35 -0.02
C PHE A 849 6.50 -12.16 0.47
N PRO A 850 6.66 -13.28 1.20
CA PRO A 850 5.53 -14.06 1.72
C PRO A 850 4.74 -13.28 2.78
N CYS A 851 5.45 -12.56 3.64
CA CYS A 851 4.84 -11.76 4.71
C CYS A 851 4.02 -10.59 4.15
N GLU A 852 4.49 -9.90 3.10
CA GLU A 852 3.72 -8.83 2.45
C GLU A 852 2.44 -9.36 1.77
N ARG A 853 2.45 -10.60 1.27
CA ARG A 853 1.20 -11.24 0.80
C ARG A 853 0.28 -11.58 1.98
N LYS A 854 0.81 -12.10 3.08
CA LYS A 854 0.05 -12.40 4.29
C LYS A 854 -0.59 -11.14 4.90
N ASN A 855 0.07 -9.99 4.82
CA ASN A 855 -0.46 -8.68 5.24
C ASN A 855 -1.82 -8.34 4.60
N LYS A 856 -2.13 -8.87 3.40
CA LYS A 856 -3.43 -8.66 2.73
C LYS A 856 -4.61 -9.16 3.56
N ALA A 857 -4.44 -10.27 4.30
CA ALA A 857 -5.47 -10.82 5.18
C ALA A 857 -5.81 -9.86 6.35
N TYR A 858 -4.81 -9.14 6.87
CA TYR A 858 -5.02 -8.07 7.83
C TYR A 858 -5.69 -6.86 7.17
N LYS A 859 -5.16 -6.38 6.03
CA LYS A 859 -5.72 -5.21 5.30
C LYS A 859 -7.22 -5.39 5.00
N ALA A 860 -7.63 -6.58 4.54
CA ALA A 860 -9.03 -6.92 4.28
C ALA A 860 -9.91 -6.85 5.55
N ARG A 861 -9.42 -7.37 6.68
CA ARG A 861 -10.15 -7.30 7.96
C ARG A 861 -10.19 -5.90 8.54
N ALA A 862 -9.06 -5.22 8.55
CA ALA A 862 -8.93 -3.87 9.06
C ALA A 862 -9.73 -2.85 8.23
N ALA A 863 -10.15 -3.19 7.01
CA ALA A 863 -11.11 -2.41 6.22
C ALA A 863 -12.58 -2.63 6.64
N SER A 864 -12.92 -3.75 7.29
CA SER A 864 -14.29 -4.02 7.77
C SER A 864 -14.68 -3.15 8.98
N ASN A 865 -15.97 -3.05 9.30
CA ASN A 865 -16.56 -2.17 10.34
C ASN A 865 -16.19 -2.57 11.79
N TRP A 866 -14.90 -2.75 12.09
CA TRP A 866 -14.43 -2.91 13.47
C TRP A 866 -14.51 -1.57 14.20
N SER A 867 -15.07 -1.56 15.41
CA SER A 867 -14.95 -0.41 16.29
C SER A 867 -13.48 -0.21 16.67
N ASN A 868 -13.05 1.04 16.90
CA ASN A 868 -11.68 1.36 17.35
C ASN A 868 -11.45 1.00 18.85
N SER A 869 -12.16 -0.03 19.33
CA SER A 869 -12.16 -0.51 20.71
C SER A 869 -10.75 -0.87 21.21
N PRO A 870 -10.46 -0.72 22.51
CA PRO A 870 -9.24 -1.25 23.14
C PRO A 870 -9.00 -2.74 22.86
N ALA A 871 -10.06 -3.52 22.62
CA ALA A 871 -9.99 -4.94 22.30
C ALA A 871 -9.65 -5.26 20.83
N PHE A 872 -9.40 -4.24 19.99
CA PHE A 872 -9.11 -4.41 18.56
C PHE A 872 -7.95 -5.39 18.30
N SER A 873 -6.79 -5.15 18.92
CA SER A 873 -5.57 -5.93 18.71
C SER A 873 -5.79 -7.41 19.04
N LYS A 874 -6.42 -7.70 20.19
CA LYS A 874 -6.79 -9.07 20.61
C LYS A 874 -7.77 -9.72 19.65
N GLY A 875 -8.84 -9.01 19.26
CA GLY A 875 -9.87 -9.56 18.38
C GLY A 875 -9.34 -9.89 16.99
N VAL A 876 -8.56 -8.99 16.39
CA VAL A 876 -7.96 -9.18 15.06
C VAL A 876 -6.92 -10.31 15.10
N LEU A 877 -6.08 -10.37 16.14
CA LEU A 877 -5.13 -11.48 16.31
C LEU A 877 -5.85 -12.83 16.33
N LEU A 878 -6.92 -12.97 17.13
CA LEU A 878 -7.71 -14.21 17.19
C LEU A 878 -8.37 -14.56 15.85
N ASP A 879 -8.90 -13.57 15.13
CA ASP A 879 -9.50 -13.78 13.80
C ASP A 879 -8.48 -14.14 12.71
N LEU A 880 -7.25 -13.63 12.79
CA LEU A 880 -6.16 -14.00 11.88
C LEU A 880 -5.67 -15.41 12.17
N VAL A 881 -5.38 -15.75 13.43
CA VAL A 881 -4.94 -17.09 13.83
C VAL A 881 -6.00 -18.14 13.50
N THR A 882 -7.27 -17.83 13.73
CA THR A 882 -8.36 -18.76 13.38
C THR A 882 -8.42 -19.00 11.87
N GLN A 883 -8.19 -17.99 11.03
CA GLN A 883 -8.10 -18.21 9.59
C GLN A 883 -6.86 -19.03 9.23
N ASP A 884 -5.70 -18.74 9.82
CA ASP A 884 -4.48 -19.50 9.56
C ASP A 884 -4.68 -20.99 9.90
N LEU A 885 -5.40 -21.30 10.97
CA LEU A 885 -5.73 -22.68 11.35
C LEU A 885 -6.80 -23.32 10.45
N ASN A 886 -7.77 -22.54 9.97
CA ASN A 886 -8.81 -23.05 9.06
C ASN A 886 -8.30 -23.24 7.62
N ASN A 887 -7.26 -22.52 7.21
CA ASN A 887 -6.59 -22.66 5.92
C ASN A 887 -5.67 -23.90 5.93
N ALA A 888 -6.27 -25.07 5.91
CA ALA A 888 -5.56 -26.35 5.82
C ALA A 888 -5.06 -26.59 4.38
N LEU A 889 -3.76 -26.88 4.24
CA LEU A 889 -3.16 -27.24 2.96
C LEU A 889 -2.92 -28.76 2.88
N PRO A 890 -3.33 -29.41 1.79
CA PRO A 890 -3.12 -30.84 1.60
C PRO A 890 -1.63 -31.17 1.49
N MET A 891 -1.20 -32.32 2.03
CA MET A 891 0.19 -32.76 1.95
C MET A 891 0.60 -33.10 0.51
N GLU A 892 -0.37 -33.46 -0.33
CA GLU A 892 -0.25 -33.75 -1.75
C GLU A 892 0.36 -32.59 -2.54
N LYS A 893 0.26 -31.34 -2.04
CA LYS A 893 0.92 -30.18 -2.65
C LYS A 893 2.45 -30.27 -2.70
N MET A 894 3.07 -31.05 -1.80
CA MET A 894 4.51 -31.30 -1.84
C MET A 894 4.91 -32.33 -2.88
N PHE A 895 3.95 -33.16 -3.26
CA PHE A 895 4.15 -34.21 -4.25
C PHE A 895 3.62 -33.73 -5.60
N LEU A 896 3.81 -34.57 -6.60
CA LEU A 896 3.30 -34.26 -7.92
C LEU A 896 1.82 -34.60 -7.96
N ARG A 897 0.97 -33.61 -8.27
CA ARG A 897 -0.46 -33.79 -8.46
C ARG A 897 -0.95 -33.16 -9.76
N LEU A 898 -1.95 -33.78 -10.35
CA LEU A 898 -2.63 -33.28 -11.55
C LEU A 898 -3.66 -32.20 -11.16
N LEU A 899 -3.78 -31.15 -11.99
CA LEU A 899 -4.75 -30.07 -11.80
C LEU A 899 -5.65 -29.92 -13.04
N GLY A 900 -6.89 -29.46 -12.82
CA GLY A 900 -7.83 -29.14 -13.89
C GLY A 900 -8.59 -30.35 -14.44
N SER A 901 -8.88 -30.33 -15.74
CA SER A 901 -9.58 -31.41 -16.45
C SER A 901 -8.62 -32.12 -17.41
N GLN A 902 -8.89 -33.40 -17.67
CA GLN A 902 -8.17 -34.20 -18.65
C GLN A 902 -8.22 -33.54 -20.04
N ALA A 903 -7.06 -33.43 -20.68
CA ALA A 903 -6.92 -32.94 -22.05
C ALA A 903 -7.35 -34.04 -23.05
N PRO A 904 -7.89 -33.66 -24.23
CA PRO A 904 -8.06 -34.60 -25.33
C PRO A 904 -6.68 -35.15 -25.72
N SER A 905 -6.52 -36.48 -25.68
CA SER A 905 -5.25 -37.12 -26.03
C SER A 905 -4.98 -36.94 -27.54
N PRO A 906 -3.86 -36.31 -27.95
CA PRO A 906 -3.50 -36.17 -29.36
C PRO A 906 -3.04 -37.50 -29.98
N VAL A 907 -2.82 -38.55 -29.17
CA VAL A 907 -2.39 -39.89 -29.59
C VAL A 907 -3.34 -40.94 -28.99
N PRO A 908 -3.72 -42.00 -29.71
CA PRO A 908 -4.46 -43.12 -29.11
C PRO A 908 -3.63 -43.72 -27.96
N ALA A 909 -4.14 -43.65 -26.74
CA ALA A 909 -3.48 -44.17 -25.55
C ALA A 909 -4.42 -45.13 -24.80
N PRO A 910 -3.87 -46.11 -24.06
CA PRO A 910 -4.67 -46.97 -23.19
C PRO A 910 -5.51 -46.16 -22.19
N SER A 911 -6.63 -46.71 -21.73
CA SER A 911 -7.58 -46.04 -20.82
C SER A 911 -6.98 -45.57 -19.47
N HIS A 912 -5.83 -46.13 -19.06
CA HIS A 912 -5.11 -45.75 -17.84
C HIS A 912 -4.11 -44.59 -18.05
N VAL A 913 -3.90 -44.16 -19.30
CA VAL A 913 -3.04 -43.05 -19.67
C VAL A 913 -3.92 -41.83 -19.91
N THR A 914 -3.66 -40.75 -19.17
CA THR A 914 -4.44 -39.53 -19.29
C THR A 914 -3.51 -38.35 -19.49
N ASP A 915 -3.85 -37.48 -20.45
CA ASP A 915 -3.10 -36.26 -20.73
C ASP A 915 -3.73 -35.08 -19.98
N TRP A 916 -2.91 -34.17 -19.46
CA TRP A 916 -3.30 -33.07 -18.59
C TRP A 916 -2.58 -31.79 -19.01
N LEU A 917 -3.24 -30.64 -18.79
CA LEU A 917 -2.68 -29.34 -19.15
C LEU A 917 -1.98 -28.64 -18.00
N GLU A 918 -2.17 -29.11 -16.76
CA GLU A 918 -1.70 -28.45 -15.57
C GLU A 918 -1.33 -29.48 -14.49
N VAL A 919 -0.23 -29.23 -13.79
CA VAL A 919 0.22 -30.00 -12.64
C VAL A 919 0.69 -29.06 -11.55
N GLU A 920 0.69 -29.52 -10.31
CA GLU A 920 1.35 -28.84 -9.19
C GLU A 920 2.41 -29.77 -8.62
N TYR A 921 3.59 -29.20 -8.33
CA TYR A 921 4.70 -29.89 -7.71
C TYR A 921 5.42 -28.94 -6.75
N LYS A 922 5.64 -29.37 -5.49
CA LYS A 922 6.23 -28.56 -4.42
C LYS A 922 5.58 -27.17 -4.27
N CYS A 923 4.25 -27.13 -4.29
CA CYS A 923 3.44 -25.91 -4.21
C CYS A 923 3.63 -24.92 -5.37
N VAL A 924 4.20 -25.37 -6.50
CA VAL A 924 4.34 -24.57 -7.73
C VAL A 924 3.51 -25.21 -8.83
N THR A 925 2.68 -24.39 -9.47
CA THR A 925 1.84 -24.79 -10.60
C THR A 925 2.60 -24.65 -11.91
N TYR A 926 2.52 -25.67 -12.74
CA TYR A 926 3.06 -25.69 -14.10
C TYR A 926 1.96 -26.00 -15.10
N SER A 927 1.98 -25.34 -16.27
CA SER A 927 0.93 -25.55 -17.29
C SER A 927 1.47 -25.60 -18.71
N ARG A 928 0.62 -26.04 -19.63
CA ARG A 928 0.81 -25.91 -21.08
C ARG A 928 1.21 -24.47 -21.48
N LYS A 929 2.06 -24.35 -22.48
CA LYS A 929 2.68 -23.12 -23.02
C LYS A 929 3.62 -22.38 -22.06
N GLN A 930 3.85 -22.90 -20.86
CA GLN A 930 4.87 -22.34 -19.99
C GLN A 930 6.24 -22.75 -20.49
N VAL A 931 7.14 -21.76 -20.59
CA VAL A 931 8.55 -22.01 -20.85
C VAL A 931 9.25 -22.27 -19.52
N VAL A 932 10.07 -23.31 -19.47
CA VAL A 932 10.87 -23.67 -18.30
C VAL A 932 12.30 -23.95 -18.73
N ARG A 933 13.25 -23.45 -17.95
CA ARG A 933 14.65 -23.87 -17.97
C ARG A 933 14.88 -24.86 -16.83
N LEU A 934 15.36 -26.03 -17.17
CA LEU A 934 15.66 -27.09 -16.21
C LEU A 934 17.04 -26.87 -15.59
N ALA A 935 17.35 -27.65 -14.55
CA ALA A 935 18.60 -27.51 -13.78
C ALA A 935 19.88 -27.79 -14.60
N ASP A 936 19.78 -28.55 -15.69
CA ASP A 936 20.86 -28.83 -16.63
C ASP A 936 21.09 -27.68 -17.64
N GLY A 937 20.30 -26.60 -17.57
CA GLY A 937 20.38 -25.45 -18.45
C GLY A 937 19.56 -25.56 -19.74
N SER A 938 19.00 -26.74 -20.02
CA SER A 938 18.11 -26.95 -21.17
C SER A 938 16.80 -26.17 -21.00
N THR A 939 16.27 -25.64 -22.10
CA THR A 939 15.06 -24.81 -22.10
C THR A 939 13.98 -25.45 -22.96
N TYR A 940 12.77 -25.54 -22.42
CA TYR A 940 11.64 -26.22 -23.06
C TYR A 940 10.34 -25.43 -22.91
N CYS A 941 9.43 -25.60 -23.85
CA CYS A 941 8.03 -25.22 -23.73
C CYS A 941 7.18 -26.45 -23.41
N ILE A 942 6.39 -26.36 -22.34
CA ILE A 942 5.52 -27.44 -21.87
C ILE A 942 4.32 -27.58 -22.83
N GLN A 943 4.14 -28.77 -23.39
CA GLN A 943 2.99 -29.06 -24.25
C GLN A 943 1.83 -29.66 -23.46
N PHE A 944 2.09 -30.73 -22.72
CA PHE A 944 1.13 -31.39 -21.84
C PHE A 944 1.86 -32.35 -20.89
N PHE A 945 1.13 -32.87 -19.91
CA PHE A 945 1.61 -33.86 -18.94
C PHE A 945 0.84 -35.17 -19.15
N ARG A 946 1.56 -36.29 -19.22
CA ARG A 946 1.00 -37.62 -19.37
C ARG A 946 1.12 -38.39 -18.07
N TRP A 947 -0.02 -38.76 -17.51
CA TRP A 947 -0.10 -39.57 -16.30
C TRP A 947 -0.17 -41.05 -16.65
N GLN A 948 0.73 -41.85 -16.08
CA GLN A 948 0.83 -43.30 -16.26
C GLN A 948 0.86 -44.01 -14.90
N GLY A 949 -0.21 -43.86 -14.11
CA GLY A 949 -0.31 -44.49 -12.78
C GLY A 949 0.57 -43.82 -11.73
N ASN A 950 1.86 -44.18 -11.64
CA ASN A 950 2.80 -43.64 -10.64
C ASN A 950 3.84 -42.67 -11.22
N LYS A 951 3.82 -42.46 -12.55
CA LYS A 951 4.79 -41.63 -13.25
C LYS A 951 4.06 -40.54 -14.03
N VAL A 952 4.64 -39.33 -14.01
CA VAL A 952 4.19 -38.22 -14.84
C VAL A 952 5.29 -37.80 -15.78
N ASP A 953 5.01 -38.04 -17.06
CA ASP A 953 5.87 -37.65 -18.15
C ASP A 953 5.43 -36.30 -18.68
N MET A 954 6.37 -35.38 -18.79
CA MET A 954 6.18 -34.06 -19.35
C MET A 954 6.57 -34.12 -20.82
N HIS A 955 5.63 -33.82 -21.70
CA HIS A 955 5.89 -33.68 -23.13
C HIS A 955 6.30 -32.24 -23.43
N LEU A 956 7.47 -32.10 -24.02
CA LEU A 956 8.21 -30.86 -24.15
C LEU A 956 8.58 -30.58 -25.60
N GLN A 957 8.65 -29.30 -25.93
CA GLN A 957 9.25 -28.82 -27.16
C GLN A 957 10.52 -28.05 -26.81
N GLN A 958 11.66 -28.48 -27.34
CA GLN A 958 12.96 -27.88 -27.02
C GLN A 958 13.13 -26.52 -27.69
N LEU A 959 13.73 -25.59 -26.95
CA LEU A 959 14.21 -24.32 -27.48
C LEU A 959 15.73 -24.25 -27.37
N VAL A 960 16.37 -23.81 -28.45
CA VAL A 960 17.82 -23.59 -28.50
C VAL A 960 18.11 -22.11 -28.73
N PRO A 961 19.14 -21.54 -28.08
CA PRO A 961 19.49 -20.14 -28.26
C PRO A 961 20.04 -19.91 -29.67
N THR A 962 19.59 -18.85 -30.35
CA THR A 962 20.06 -18.52 -31.72
C THR A 962 21.35 -17.72 -31.72
N ASN A 963 21.53 -16.87 -30.71
CA ASN A 963 22.72 -16.04 -30.55
C ASN A 963 23.63 -16.65 -29.50
N ALA A 964 24.67 -17.37 -29.94
CA ALA A 964 25.81 -17.80 -29.12
C ALA A 964 26.76 -16.62 -28.82
N SER A 965 26.22 -15.42 -28.58
CA SER A 965 26.99 -14.27 -28.14
C SER A 965 27.73 -14.64 -26.85
N ARG A 966 29.06 -14.41 -26.81
CA ARG A 966 29.87 -14.61 -25.60
C ARG A 966 29.48 -13.65 -24.46
N LYS A 967 28.69 -12.60 -24.73
CA LYS A 967 28.21 -11.66 -23.71
C LYS A 967 26.77 -12.04 -23.29
N PRO A 968 26.50 -12.18 -21.98
CA PRO A 968 25.14 -12.41 -21.49
C PRO A 968 24.29 -11.16 -21.75
N ALA A 969 23.28 -11.30 -22.60
CA ALA A 969 22.25 -10.29 -22.83
C ALA A 969 21.04 -10.57 -21.92
N ALA A 970 20.36 -9.52 -21.47
CA ALA A 970 19.11 -9.66 -20.74
C ALA A 970 17.99 -10.18 -21.65
N VAL A 971 17.94 -9.68 -22.90
CA VAL A 971 17.08 -10.26 -23.94
C VAL A 971 17.79 -11.45 -24.60
N THR A 972 17.19 -12.62 -24.46
CA THR A 972 17.72 -13.86 -25.06
C THR A 972 16.83 -14.31 -26.21
N THR A 973 17.42 -14.65 -27.35
CA THR A 973 16.69 -15.10 -28.55
C THR A 973 16.84 -16.60 -28.76
N TRP A 974 15.72 -17.26 -29.05
CA TRP A 974 15.59 -18.72 -29.11
C TRP A 974 14.83 -19.15 -30.36
N LYS A 975 15.04 -20.39 -30.81
CA LYS A 975 14.23 -21.06 -31.84
C LYS A 975 13.76 -22.42 -31.33
N TYR A 976 12.56 -22.81 -31.75
CA TYR A 976 12.07 -24.16 -31.53
C TYR A 976 12.87 -25.14 -32.38
N VAL A 977 13.29 -26.25 -31.76
CA VAL A 977 13.87 -27.37 -32.51
C VAL A 977 12.74 -28.09 -33.23
N THR A 978 12.92 -28.36 -34.53
CA THR A 978 11.92 -29.01 -35.39
C THR A 978 11.76 -30.51 -35.15
N ASP A 979 12.67 -31.12 -34.38
CA ASP A 979 12.68 -32.54 -34.06
C ASP A 979 11.55 -32.93 -33.09
N ALA A 980 11.32 -34.25 -32.99
CA ALA A 980 10.24 -34.88 -32.22
C ALA A 980 10.13 -34.38 -30.76
N PRO A 981 8.92 -34.34 -30.18
CA PRO A 981 8.71 -33.89 -28.80
C PRO A 981 9.56 -34.67 -27.80
N VAL A 982 10.24 -33.94 -26.92
CA VAL A 982 11.07 -34.50 -25.84
C VAL A 982 10.16 -34.95 -24.70
N VAL A 983 10.46 -36.09 -24.10
CA VAL A 983 9.74 -36.60 -22.94
C VAL A 983 10.68 -36.63 -21.75
N ALA A 984 10.31 -35.94 -20.67
CA ALA A 984 11.08 -35.90 -19.43
C ALA A 984 10.20 -36.25 -18.22
N ASN A 985 10.80 -36.73 -17.14
CA ASN A 985 10.06 -36.92 -15.89
C ASN A 985 9.71 -35.54 -15.31
N ALA A 986 8.46 -35.32 -14.92
CA ALA A 986 8.02 -34.04 -14.36
C ALA A 986 8.69 -33.69 -13.02
N GLN A 987 9.34 -34.63 -12.33
CA GLN A 987 10.20 -34.34 -11.16
C GLN A 987 11.42 -33.48 -11.52
N CYS A 988 11.86 -33.46 -12.78
CA CYS A 988 12.92 -32.57 -13.26
C CYS A 988 12.52 -31.08 -13.22
N LEU A 989 11.24 -30.76 -12.94
CA LEU A 989 10.79 -29.40 -12.66
C LEU A 989 11.34 -28.86 -11.32
N ASP A 990 11.92 -29.72 -10.48
CA ASP A 990 12.61 -29.27 -9.29
C ASP A 990 13.69 -28.25 -9.65
N LYS A 991 13.63 -27.07 -9.02
CA LYS A 991 14.52 -25.93 -9.28
C LYS A 991 14.43 -25.33 -10.70
N SER A 992 13.43 -25.69 -11.49
CA SER A 992 13.21 -25.06 -12.80
C SER A 992 12.91 -23.56 -12.67
N VAL A 993 13.19 -22.81 -13.74
CA VAL A 993 12.98 -21.37 -13.82
C VAL A 993 12.14 -21.06 -15.05
N SER A 994 11.16 -20.18 -14.93
CA SER A 994 10.40 -19.67 -16.08
C SER A 994 10.78 -18.22 -16.34
N PRO A 995 10.85 -17.80 -17.61
CA PRO A 995 10.98 -16.39 -17.93
C PRO A 995 9.72 -15.64 -17.47
N GLN A 996 9.85 -14.33 -17.22
CA GLN A 996 8.70 -13.49 -16.92
C GLN A 996 7.95 -13.11 -18.19
N TYR A 997 8.71 -12.79 -19.26
CA TYR A 997 8.16 -12.34 -20.52
C TYR A 997 8.75 -13.08 -21.71
N PHE A 998 7.92 -13.24 -22.74
CA PHE A 998 8.37 -13.73 -24.04
C PHE A 998 7.66 -12.98 -25.17
N ARG A 999 8.30 -12.88 -26.33
CA ARG A 999 7.66 -12.40 -27.56
C ARG A 999 8.09 -13.27 -28.73
N SER A 1000 7.17 -13.58 -29.62
CA SER A 1000 7.42 -14.38 -30.81
C SER A 1000 7.49 -13.48 -32.03
N HIS A 1001 8.35 -13.83 -32.99
CA HIS A 1001 8.51 -13.14 -34.25
C HIS A 1001 8.04 -14.03 -35.41
N ASP A 1002 7.72 -13.41 -36.55
CA ASP A 1002 7.21 -14.10 -37.73
C ASP A 1002 8.23 -15.07 -38.36
N ASP A 1003 9.53 -14.84 -38.10
CA ASP A 1003 10.64 -15.71 -38.53
C ASP A 1003 10.80 -16.99 -37.67
N GLY A 1004 9.88 -17.22 -36.73
CA GLY A 1004 9.87 -18.36 -35.82
C GLY A 1004 10.80 -18.22 -34.61
N THR A 1005 11.46 -17.07 -34.43
CA THR A 1005 12.26 -16.79 -33.22
C THR A 1005 11.37 -16.36 -32.04
N VAL A 1006 11.86 -16.63 -30.83
CA VAL A 1006 11.22 -16.23 -29.57
C VAL A 1006 12.25 -15.51 -28.72
N CYS A 1007 11.98 -14.26 -28.36
CA CYS A 1007 12.77 -13.50 -27.40
C CYS A 1007 12.22 -13.69 -25.98
N MET A 1008 13.08 -13.77 -24.98
CA MET A 1008 12.71 -14.00 -23.58
C MET A 1008 13.46 -13.08 -22.61
N LEU A 1009 12.74 -12.64 -21.58
CA LEU A 1009 13.26 -11.94 -20.40
C LEU A 1009 13.04 -12.83 -19.17
N TRP A 1010 14.12 -13.15 -18.46
CA TRP A 1010 14.14 -14.21 -17.43
C TRP A 1010 13.77 -13.73 -16.03
#